data_AF-A0A139LFP9-F1
#
_entry.id   AF-A0A139LFP9-F1
#
_cell.length_a   1.000
_cell.length_b   1.000
_cell.length_c   1.000
_cell.angle_alpha   90.00
_cell.angle_beta   90.00
_cell.angle_gamma   90.00
#
_symmetry.space_group_name_H-M   'P 1'
#
loop_
_entity.id
_entity.type
_entity.pdbx_description
1 polymer ?
#
loop_
_entity_poly.entity_id
_entity_poly.type
_entity_poly.pdbx_seq_one_letter_code
_entity_poly.pdbx_strand_id
1 'polypeptide(L)'
;MQGLGINWNSTTLFFLKRAFFYIAMTTRYLRIHGDNIVECERTLKMITEAFNSTYELKNSPIYKPQYSIKNDNTLFIIELLSGHGRWSNIDLGTIIYEAGGKLRESADSYLTEIIGDKEKVILGIEYCSALPAGNNAWQRNGRALASVFANVPYLYYAEIGGIELDGENRIPKAPRYPNPAVPFSYVSLSHDMDSVCLPVYRAHPSMTPQNLEAYSSALGYNDGLVYIRQILNGEDTSLIVNKLKNKAVRMVEVLSNERKTNDTLKNNQWNNLLTSKNRTSWLIQNYKEEWQKKSSDKVRVSATFELLKSYIKSLSVVPITAKGLPFCLIPMSNLPELKKWIKQTYNGLDVNFDLNKDLAIVWITGFKPRGDDSRPDRGLSPLCRMILGKNANIMAVVSGPGSTYTWNKLLTSPASLCESNGLFEAIFTCCNYLFVDSATCNQYIFMETGATLQKNSTSIEFQYISNPTVKYFEHDTDCAIHQILSAHEELGIFECFCNPPGGDWSGISFFDAEKEYKWTSLPRVSELSKRPDHIFQIDRNGELIFVTIESKGYGKDLEDNIGNRLKDYINDLFNSEPTAYKADNQTDWKFFNGTLGKVKYSMISVGAFLYKNERELTNQLVRGKLDAIFAFEFGAITKLHVYAEGKGEILIEYLQKIALKQSSFVIEVH
;
A
#
# COMPACT_ATOMS: atom_id res chain seq x y z
N MET A 1 -31.27 -61.57 59.83
CA MET A 1 -31.41 -60.26 60.51
C MET A 1 -30.13 -59.50 60.27
N GLN A 2 -30.03 -58.28 59.75
CA GLN A 2 -30.89 -57.29 59.09
C GLN A 2 -29.88 -56.56 58.15
N GLY A 3 -30.08 -56.47 56.84
CA GLY A 3 -30.83 -55.38 56.20
C GLY A 3 -29.89 -54.45 55.41
N LEU A 4 -30.44 -53.89 54.32
CA LEU A 4 -29.97 -52.73 53.52
C LEU A 4 -29.05 -53.00 52.31
N GLY A 5 -29.62 -52.76 51.13
CA GLY A 5 -28.94 -52.74 49.85
C GLY A 5 -28.31 -51.39 49.52
N ILE A 6 -27.57 -51.36 48.42
CA ILE A 6 -27.14 -50.11 47.76
C ILE A 6 -27.32 -50.26 46.25
N ASN A 7 -27.91 -49.19 45.72
CA ASN A 7 -28.36 -48.91 44.37
C ASN A 7 -27.19 -48.76 43.38
N TRP A 8 -27.43 -49.13 42.14
CA TRP A 8 -26.53 -48.90 41.01
C TRP A 8 -26.36 -47.39 40.77
N ASN A 9 -25.11 -46.91 40.70
CA ASN A 9 -24.81 -45.60 40.15
C ASN A 9 -23.87 -45.71 38.95
N SER A 10 -24.28 -44.98 37.92
CA SER A 10 -23.85 -44.94 36.54
C SER A 10 -22.46 -44.34 36.34
N THR A 11 -21.39 -45.09 36.65
CA THR A 11 -20.02 -44.57 36.45
C THR A 11 -19.02 -45.57 35.87
N THR A 12 -19.47 -46.72 35.39
CA THR A 12 -18.59 -47.77 34.84
C THR A 12 -18.83 -48.05 33.35
N LEU A 13 -19.47 -47.11 32.65
CA LEU A 13 -19.62 -47.11 31.19
C LEU A 13 -19.06 -45.81 30.56
N PHE A 14 -18.00 -45.24 31.15
CA PHE A 14 -17.39 -43.98 30.67
C PHE A 14 -15.90 -44.10 30.29
N PHE A 15 -15.33 -45.31 30.26
CA PHE A 15 -13.87 -45.47 30.11
C PHE A 15 -13.35 -46.10 28.82
N LEU A 16 -14.18 -46.40 27.81
CA LEU A 16 -13.67 -47.08 26.59
C LEU A 16 -14.33 -46.66 25.27
N LYS A 17 -14.69 -45.37 25.12
CA LYS A 17 -15.00 -44.75 23.81
C LYS A 17 -14.52 -43.30 23.73
N ARG A 18 -13.26 -43.03 24.08
CA ARG A 18 -12.52 -41.95 23.39
C ARG A 18 -11.94 -42.57 22.14
N ALA A 19 -12.75 -42.62 21.08
CA ALA A 19 -12.19 -42.71 19.74
C ALA A 19 -11.30 -41.48 19.59
N PHE A 20 -9.98 -41.67 19.68
CA PHE A 20 -9.02 -40.74 19.14
C PHE A 20 -9.29 -40.67 17.64
N PHE A 21 -10.17 -39.77 17.23
CA PHE A 21 -10.14 -39.29 15.85
C PHE A 21 -8.81 -38.55 15.74
N TYR A 22 -7.80 -39.23 15.19
CA TYR A 22 -6.69 -38.57 14.55
C TYR A 22 -7.31 -37.69 13.45
N ILE A 23 -7.49 -36.40 13.74
CA ILE A 23 -7.79 -35.44 12.68
C ILE A 23 -6.51 -35.40 11.85
N ALA A 24 -6.57 -35.95 10.63
CA ALA A 24 -5.45 -35.92 9.72
C ALA A 24 -5.12 -34.44 9.42
N MET A 25 -3.86 -34.07 9.66
CA MET A 25 -3.37 -32.72 9.36
C MET A 25 -3.49 -32.48 7.85
N THR A 26 -4.31 -31.51 7.47
CA THR A 26 -4.52 -31.16 6.06
C THR A 26 -3.41 -30.22 5.60
N THR A 27 -2.77 -30.49 4.47
CA THR A 27 -1.78 -29.58 3.89
C THR A 27 -2.44 -28.70 2.84
N ARG A 28 -2.21 -27.39 2.91
CA ARG A 28 -2.73 -26.40 1.97
C ARG A 28 -1.59 -25.56 1.40
N TYR A 29 -1.66 -25.27 0.11
CA TYR A 29 -0.61 -24.57 -0.62
C TYR A 29 -1.11 -23.19 -1.01
N LEU A 30 -0.43 -22.16 -0.51
CA LEU A 30 -0.77 -20.77 -0.74
C LEU A 30 0.37 -20.07 -1.49
N ARG A 31 0.01 -19.00 -2.19
CA ARG A 31 0.96 -18.06 -2.79
C ARG A 31 0.61 -16.64 -2.37
N ILE A 32 1.64 -15.89 -2.02
CA ILE A 32 1.53 -14.45 -1.80
C ILE A 32 2.24 -13.76 -2.96
N HIS A 33 1.46 -13.09 -3.81
CA HIS A 33 1.98 -12.24 -4.88
C HIS A 33 2.06 -10.82 -4.36
N GLY A 34 3.26 -10.32 -4.10
CA GLY A 34 3.48 -8.98 -3.57
C GLY A 34 4.20 -8.08 -4.56
N ASP A 35 4.01 -6.77 -4.44
CA ASP A 35 4.75 -5.78 -5.24
C ASP A 35 6.27 -5.89 -4.99
N ASN A 36 6.63 -6.27 -3.77
CA ASN A 36 8.00 -6.59 -3.36
C ASN A 36 8.01 -7.62 -2.21
N ILE A 37 9.21 -8.03 -1.78
CA ILE A 37 9.36 -9.05 -0.73
C ILE A 37 8.80 -8.60 0.63
N VAL A 38 8.93 -7.31 0.98
CA VAL A 38 8.44 -6.77 2.25
C VAL A 38 6.92 -6.85 2.33
N GLU A 39 6.20 -6.57 1.24
CA GLU A 39 4.74 -6.72 1.20
C GLU A 39 4.30 -8.20 1.22
N CYS A 40 5.11 -9.10 0.64
CA CYS A 40 4.88 -10.53 0.77
C CYS A 40 5.00 -10.98 2.25
N GLU A 41 6.08 -10.58 2.91
CA GLU A 41 6.33 -10.95 4.31
C GLU A 41 5.35 -10.32 5.28
N ARG A 42 4.88 -9.09 5.02
CA ARG A 42 3.79 -8.48 5.80
C ARG A 42 2.54 -9.34 5.78
N THR A 43 2.16 -9.85 4.60
CA THR A 43 1.03 -10.77 4.48
C THR A 43 1.31 -12.10 5.21
N LEU A 44 2.50 -12.67 5.06
CA LEU A 44 2.93 -13.89 5.76
C LEU A 44 2.84 -13.73 7.29
N LYS A 45 3.34 -12.60 7.81
CA LYS A 45 3.29 -12.25 9.23
C LYS A 45 1.86 -12.10 9.73
N MET A 46 0.99 -11.43 8.96
CA MET A 46 -0.43 -11.32 9.33
C MET A 46 -1.14 -12.66 9.35
N ILE A 47 -0.86 -13.57 8.41
CA ILE A 47 -1.40 -14.94 8.44
C ILE A 47 -0.90 -15.64 9.71
N THR A 48 0.40 -15.54 10.01
CA THR A 48 1.02 -16.14 11.18
C THR A 48 0.39 -15.65 12.49
N GLU A 49 0.23 -14.33 12.64
CA GLU A 49 -0.44 -13.71 13.79
C GLU A 49 -1.92 -14.09 13.88
N ALA A 50 -2.62 -14.19 12.74
CA ALA A 50 -4.02 -14.62 12.68
C ALA A 50 -4.25 -16.05 13.20
N PHE A 51 -3.23 -16.91 13.09
CA PHE A 51 -3.23 -18.26 13.64
C PHE A 51 -2.49 -18.38 14.99
N ASN A 52 -1.99 -17.28 15.55
CA ASN A 52 -1.17 -17.26 16.77
C ASN A 52 -0.05 -18.32 16.72
N SER A 53 0.65 -18.40 15.60
CA SER A 53 1.67 -19.40 15.30
C SER A 53 3.01 -18.73 14.99
N THR A 54 3.99 -19.53 14.55
CA THR A 54 5.25 -19.08 13.95
C THR A 54 5.34 -19.60 12.53
N TYR A 55 6.21 -18.99 11.72
CA TYR A 55 6.56 -19.52 10.40
C TYR A 55 7.99 -20.04 10.41
N GLU A 56 8.24 -21.07 9.61
CA GLU A 56 9.56 -21.67 9.42
C GLU A 56 9.94 -21.58 7.95
N LEU A 57 11.16 -21.09 7.66
CA LEU A 57 11.71 -21.09 6.30
C LEU A 57 11.98 -22.53 5.86
N LYS A 58 11.51 -22.88 4.65
CA LYS A 58 11.77 -24.18 4.02
C LYS A 58 12.96 -24.09 3.09
N ASN A 59 13.53 -25.25 2.77
CA ASN A 59 14.58 -25.32 1.75
C ASN A 59 13.99 -24.98 0.38
N SER A 60 14.27 -23.78 -0.09
CA SER A 60 13.78 -23.20 -1.35
C SER A 60 14.79 -22.18 -1.88
N PRO A 61 14.81 -21.88 -3.19
CA PRO A 61 15.65 -20.82 -3.72
C PRO A 61 15.41 -19.48 -3.02
N ILE A 62 16.48 -18.73 -2.72
CA ILE A 62 16.40 -17.48 -1.95
C ILE A 62 15.50 -16.41 -2.60
N TYR A 63 15.48 -16.33 -3.93
CA TYR A 63 14.66 -15.36 -4.65
C TYR A 63 13.17 -15.75 -4.69
N LYS A 64 12.82 -16.98 -4.26
CA LYS A 64 11.46 -17.52 -4.21
C LYS A 64 11.26 -18.30 -2.90
N PRO A 65 11.32 -17.63 -1.74
CA PRO A 65 11.32 -18.31 -0.46
C PRO A 65 9.96 -18.97 -0.20
N GLN A 66 10.00 -20.11 0.48
CA GLN A 66 8.83 -20.87 0.91
C GLN A 66 8.83 -21.02 2.42
N TYR A 67 7.67 -20.82 3.03
CA TYR A 67 7.48 -20.93 4.47
C TYR A 67 6.44 -21.99 4.81
N SER A 68 6.53 -22.55 6.01
CA SER A 68 5.45 -23.32 6.62
C SER A 68 4.90 -22.65 7.86
N ILE A 69 3.57 -22.65 7.99
CA ILE A 69 2.85 -22.28 9.21
C ILE A 69 2.05 -23.48 9.66
N LYS A 70 2.26 -23.92 10.89
CA LYS A 70 1.55 -25.06 11.48
C LYS A 70 0.49 -24.58 12.45
N ASN A 71 -0.73 -25.09 12.29
CA ASN A 71 -1.83 -24.97 13.23
C ASN A 71 -2.27 -26.40 13.64
N ASP A 72 -3.18 -26.54 14.60
CA ASP A 72 -3.64 -27.82 15.15
C ASP A 72 -4.06 -28.83 14.07
N ASN A 73 -4.76 -28.36 13.03
CA ASN A 73 -5.38 -29.22 12.01
C ASN A 73 -4.85 -28.98 10.59
N THR A 74 -4.03 -27.94 10.37
CA THR A 74 -3.62 -27.51 9.03
C THR A 74 -2.15 -27.15 9.00
N LEU A 75 -1.47 -27.61 7.95
CA LEU A 75 -0.14 -27.16 7.57
C LEU A 75 -0.27 -26.28 6.31
N PHE A 76 0.03 -25.00 6.44
CA PHE A 76 0.13 -24.11 5.29
C PHE A 76 1.54 -24.13 4.75
N ILE A 77 1.69 -24.31 3.44
CA ILE A 77 2.93 -24.13 2.70
C ILE A 77 2.76 -22.91 1.81
N ILE A 78 3.57 -21.87 2.02
CA ILE A 78 3.35 -20.55 1.42
C ILE A 78 4.58 -20.16 0.60
N GLU A 79 4.40 -19.94 -0.70
CA GLU A 79 5.44 -19.37 -1.57
C GLU A 79 5.29 -17.84 -1.64
N LEU A 80 6.40 -17.11 -1.52
CA LEU A 80 6.42 -15.66 -1.73
C LEU A 80 6.91 -15.34 -3.16
N LEU A 81 6.08 -14.62 -3.92
CA LEU A 81 6.36 -14.20 -5.29
C LEU A 81 6.40 -12.67 -5.33
N SER A 82 7.60 -12.11 -5.20
CA SER A 82 7.84 -10.66 -5.19
C SER A 82 7.92 -10.09 -6.61
N GLY A 83 7.34 -8.92 -6.82
CA GLY A 83 7.22 -8.25 -8.11
C GLY A 83 6.10 -8.82 -8.98
N HIS A 84 5.12 -7.99 -9.32
CA HIS A 84 4.02 -8.37 -10.22
C HIS A 84 4.50 -8.57 -11.67
N GLY A 85 3.88 -9.49 -12.40
CA GLY A 85 4.07 -9.66 -13.85
C GLY A 85 5.36 -10.36 -14.30
N ARG A 86 6.29 -10.65 -13.40
CA ARG A 86 7.60 -11.25 -13.74
C ARG A 86 7.67 -12.77 -13.61
N TRP A 87 6.67 -13.39 -12.99
CA TRP A 87 6.60 -14.84 -12.77
C TRP A 87 5.84 -15.51 -13.91
N SER A 88 6.52 -15.87 -15.00
CA SER A 88 5.90 -16.39 -16.24
C SER A 88 4.78 -15.51 -16.79
N ASN A 89 4.96 -14.19 -16.69
CA ASN A 89 3.97 -13.18 -17.09
C ASN A 89 2.64 -13.26 -16.32
N ILE A 90 2.61 -13.89 -15.14
CA ILE A 90 1.46 -13.81 -14.23
C ILE A 90 1.44 -12.41 -13.62
N ASP A 91 0.44 -11.62 -14.03
CA ASP A 91 0.16 -10.28 -13.49
C ASP A 91 -1.27 -10.25 -12.94
N LEU A 92 -1.40 -10.17 -11.61
CA LEU A 92 -2.71 -10.12 -10.97
C LEU A 92 -3.47 -8.83 -11.27
N GLY A 93 -2.81 -7.72 -11.59
CA GLY A 93 -3.50 -6.50 -12.02
C GLY A 93 -4.26 -6.73 -13.33
N THR A 94 -3.61 -7.43 -14.28
CA THR A 94 -4.23 -7.83 -15.55
C THR A 94 -5.33 -8.87 -15.34
N ILE A 95 -5.09 -9.91 -14.54
CA ILE A 95 -6.09 -10.96 -14.25
C ILE A 95 -7.33 -10.36 -13.58
N ILE A 96 -7.16 -9.44 -12.61
CA ILE A 96 -8.25 -8.73 -11.94
C ILE A 96 -9.01 -7.83 -12.91
N TYR A 97 -8.29 -7.13 -13.80
CA TYR A 97 -8.89 -6.29 -14.83
C TYR A 97 -9.80 -7.10 -15.77
N GLU A 98 -9.29 -8.22 -16.30
CA GLU A 98 -10.02 -9.12 -17.19
C GLU A 98 -11.23 -9.77 -16.50
N ALA A 99 -11.13 -10.04 -15.20
CA ALA A 99 -12.22 -10.53 -14.37
C ALA A 99 -13.25 -9.44 -14.00
N GLY A 100 -13.11 -8.21 -14.48
CA GLY A 100 -14.09 -7.14 -14.31
C GLY A 100 -13.65 -5.96 -13.44
N GLY A 101 -12.42 -5.92 -12.94
CA GLY A 101 -11.91 -4.85 -12.07
C GLY A 101 -11.74 -3.48 -12.74
N LYS A 102 -11.75 -3.40 -14.07
CA LYS A 102 -11.76 -2.14 -14.86
C LYS A 102 -10.57 -1.18 -14.70
N LEU A 103 -9.62 -1.43 -13.78
CA LEU A 103 -8.33 -0.73 -13.67
C LEU A 103 -7.21 -1.77 -13.53
N ARG A 104 -6.06 -1.54 -14.18
CA ARG A 104 -4.91 -2.48 -14.20
C ARG A 104 -3.90 -2.24 -13.08
N GLU A 105 -4.33 -1.65 -11.96
CA GLU A 105 -3.44 -1.44 -10.81
C GLU A 105 -3.61 -2.59 -9.81
N SER A 106 -2.51 -3.31 -9.56
CA SER A 106 -2.42 -4.35 -8.52
C SER A 106 -2.44 -3.74 -7.12
N ALA A 107 -3.06 -4.45 -6.17
CA ALA A 107 -2.82 -4.24 -4.74
C ALA A 107 -1.36 -4.54 -4.38
N ASP A 108 -0.91 -4.04 -3.22
CA ASP A 108 0.44 -4.30 -2.73
C ASP A 108 0.70 -5.81 -2.51
N SER A 109 -0.35 -6.57 -2.18
CA SER A 109 -0.29 -8.03 -2.13
C SER A 109 -1.62 -8.71 -2.46
N TYR A 110 -1.53 -9.93 -2.98
CA TYR A 110 -2.65 -10.83 -3.13
C TYR A 110 -2.33 -12.20 -2.53
N LEU A 111 -3.27 -12.70 -1.74
CA LEU A 111 -3.27 -14.06 -1.23
C LEU A 111 -4.05 -14.96 -2.19
N THR A 112 -3.44 -16.07 -2.56
CA THR A 112 -4.01 -17.07 -3.46
C THR A 112 -3.83 -18.48 -2.91
N GLU A 113 -4.66 -19.42 -3.36
CA GLU A 113 -4.57 -20.84 -3.01
C GLU A 113 -4.47 -21.71 -4.25
N ILE A 114 -3.59 -22.71 -4.18
CA ILE A 114 -3.37 -23.69 -5.23
C ILE A 114 -4.33 -24.86 -5.01
N ILE A 115 -5.22 -25.09 -5.98
CA ILE A 115 -6.23 -26.15 -5.96
C ILE A 115 -6.09 -26.94 -7.26
N GLY A 116 -5.47 -28.13 -7.17
CA GLY A 116 -5.19 -28.95 -8.36
C GLY A 116 -4.23 -28.25 -9.33
N ASP A 117 -4.69 -27.99 -10.55
CA ASP A 117 -3.95 -27.28 -11.59
C ASP A 117 -4.34 -25.79 -11.69
N LYS A 118 -5.13 -25.29 -10.74
CA LYS A 118 -5.58 -23.90 -10.68
C LYS A 118 -5.03 -23.17 -9.47
N GLU A 119 -4.96 -21.85 -9.61
CA GLU A 119 -4.64 -20.93 -8.56
C GLU A 119 -5.79 -19.93 -8.41
N LYS A 120 -6.33 -19.84 -7.20
CA LYS A 120 -7.54 -19.07 -6.88
C LYS A 120 -7.19 -17.83 -6.07
N VAL A 121 -7.70 -16.67 -6.47
CA VAL A 121 -7.53 -15.42 -5.72
C VAL A 121 -8.47 -15.40 -4.51
N ILE A 122 -7.91 -15.14 -3.32
CA ILE A 122 -8.63 -15.14 -2.05
C ILE A 122 -8.88 -13.73 -1.53
N LEU A 123 -7.84 -12.90 -1.49
CA LEU A 123 -7.86 -11.60 -0.82
C LEU A 123 -6.79 -10.68 -1.41
N GLY A 124 -7.16 -9.43 -1.70
CA GLY A 124 -6.21 -8.34 -1.94
C GLY A 124 -5.96 -7.53 -0.67
N ILE A 125 -4.71 -7.19 -0.40
CA ILE A 125 -4.31 -6.36 0.74
C ILE A 125 -3.43 -5.22 0.26
N GLU A 126 -3.75 -4.02 0.73
CA GLU A 126 -3.01 -2.80 0.47
C GLU A 126 -2.49 -2.22 1.77
N TYR A 127 -1.26 -1.73 1.75
CA TYR A 127 -0.53 -1.25 2.91
C TYR A 127 -0.22 0.24 2.80
N CYS A 128 -0.29 0.93 3.94
CA CYS A 128 0.09 2.33 4.05
C CYS A 128 0.59 2.64 5.47
N SER A 129 1.90 2.60 5.66
CA SER A 129 2.54 3.10 6.88
C SER A 129 2.96 4.58 6.76
N ALA A 130 2.99 5.14 5.55
CA ALA A 130 3.21 6.58 5.37
C ALA A 130 2.08 7.42 5.99
N LEU A 131 2.40 8.62 6.46
CA LEU A 131 1.41 9.57 7.01
C LEU A 131 0.23 9.74 6.04
N PRO A 132 -0.99 9.28 6.39
CA PRO A 132 -2.11 9.21 5.46
C PRO A 132 -2.73 10.59 5.27
N ALA A 133 -2.06 11.51 4.59
CA ALA A 133 -2.56 12.87 4.36
C ALA A 133 -2.55 13.28 2.88
N GLY A 134 -3.59 14.03 2.52
CA GLY A 134 -3.77 14.58 1.18
C GLY A 134 -3.69 13.50 0.10
N ASN A 135 -2.87 13.77 -0.90
CA ASN A 135 -2.69 12.95 -2.09
C ASN A 135 -2.42 11.48 -1.79
N ASN A 136 -1.68 11.13 -0.75
CA ASN A 136 -1.31 9.73 -0.46
C ASN A 136 -2.50 8.88 0.01
N ALA A 137 -3.55 9.52 0.57
CA ALA A 137 -4.65 8.79 1.19
C ALA A 137 -5.61 8.16 0.16
N TRP A 138 -5.75 8.75 -1.04
CA TRP A 138 -6.77 8.35 -2.02
C TRP A 138 -6.23 7.70 -3.31
N GLN A 139 -4.92 7.61 -3.52
CA GLN A 139 -4.36 7.01 -4.75
C GLN A 139 -4.79 5.55 -4.93
N ARG A 140 -5.07 4.89 -3.80
CA ARG A 140 -5.37 3.46 -3.68
C ARG A 140 -6.82 3.10 -3.96
N ASN A 141 -7.70 4.11 -4.05
CA ASN A 141 -9.12 3.91 -4.31
C ASN A 141 -9.38 3.17 -5.63
N GLY A 142 -8.50 3.33 -6.63
CA GLY A 142 -8.59 2.58 -7.90
C GLY A 142 -8.47 1.07 -7.70
N ARG A 143 -7.47 0.63 -6.93
CA ARG A 143 -7.21 -0.80 -6.63
C ARG A 143 -8.33 -1.44 -5.82
N ALA A 144 -8.86 -0.69 -4.85
CA ALA A 144 -10.00 -1.08 -4.05
C ALA A 144 -11.27 -1.26 -4.90
N LEU A 145 -11.56 -0.28 -5.76
CA LEU A 145 -12.65 -0.34 -6.73
C LEU A 145 -12.49 -1.58 -7.63
N ALA A 146 -11.29 -1.78 -8.18
CA ALA A 146 -11.03 -2.87 -9.09
C ALA A 146 -11.24 -4.25 -8.44
N SER A 147 -10.75 -4.43 -7.23
CA SER A 147 -10.92 -5.68 -6.49
C SER A 147 -12.40 -6.01 -6.26
N VAL A 148 -13.21 -5.02 -5.82
CA VAL A 148 -14.65 -5.22 -5.60
C VAL A 148 -15.39 -5.60 -6.88
N PHE A 149 -15.10 -4.92 -7.98
CA PHE A 149 -15.74 -5.20 -9.27
C PHE A 149 -15.30 -6.53 -9.88
N ALA A 150 -14.10 -7.00 -9.56
CA ALA A 150 -13.63 -8.33 -9.93
C ALA A 150 -14.09 -9.45 -8.97
N ASN A 151 -14.84 -9.12 -7.92
CA ASN A 151 -15.31 -10.04 -6.87
C ASN A 151 -14.20 -10.59 -5.95
N VAL A 152 -13.19 -9.77 -5.67
CA VAL A 152 -12.11 -10.06 -4.74
C VAL A 152 -12.27 -9.21 -3.48
N PRO A 153 -12.35 -9.83 -2.29
CA PRO A 153 -12.26 -9.12 -1.02
C PRO A 153 -11.01 -8.25 -0.96
N TYR A 154 -11.13 -7.07 -0.34
CA TYR A 154 -10.05 -6.10 -0.26
C TYR A 154 -9.96 -5.48 1.13
N LEU A 155 -8.75 -5.47 1.70
CA LEU A 155 -8.45 -4.78 2.95
C LEU A 155 -7.37 -3.71 2.74
N TYR A 156 -7.64 -2.51 3.24
CA TYR A 156 -6.68 -1.41 3.26
C TYR A 156 -6.11 -1.22 4.67
N TYR A 157 -4.92 -1.75 4.92
CA TYR A 157 -4.24 -1.59 6.20
C TYR A 157 -3.48 -0.27 6.24
N ALA A 158 -3.88 0.60 7.16
CA ALA A 158 -3.30 1.93 7.28
C ALA A 158 -2.95 2.28 8.72
N GLU A 159 -1.81 2.95 8.88
CA GLU A 159 -1.39 3.54 10.14
C GLU A 159 -1.93 4.98 10.26
N ILE A 160 -2.44 5.35 11.43
CA ILE A 160 -3.00 6.69 11.68
C ILE A 160 -2.40 7.38 12.91
N GLY A 161 -2.45 8.71 12.92
CA GLY A 161 -1.99 9.50 14.07
C GLY A 161 -0.50 9.79 14.08
N GLY A 162 0.21 9.47 12.99
CA GLY A 162 1.62 9.81 12.87
C GLY A 162 1.86 11.32 12.80
N ILE A 163 3.01 11.74 13.32
CA ILE A 163 3.35 13.15 13.52
C ILE A 163 4.18 13.65 12.33
N GLU A 164 3.74 14.75 11.72
CA GLU A 164 4.56 15.50 10.77
C GLU A 164 5.63 16.28 11.53
N LEU A 165 6.86 16.23 11.01
CA LEU A 165 8.00 17.01 11.50
C LEU A 165 8.20 18.25 10.63
N ASP A 166 8.78 19.31 11.20
CA ASP A 166 9.23 20.45 10.41
C ASP A 166 10.42 20.08 9.50
N GLY A 167 10.64 20.92 8.48
CA GLY A 167 11.64 20.61 7.44
C GLY A 167 13.08 20.95 7.83
N GLU A 168 13.30 21.80 8.83
CA GLU A 168 14.63 22.33 9.17
C GLU A 168 15.21 21.67 10.41
N ASN A 169 14.44 21.60 11.49
CA ASN A 169 14.87 21.10 12.80
C ASN A 169 14.24 19.74 13.14
N ARG A 170 13.36 19.23 12.27
CA ARG A 170 12.60 17.99 12.42
C ARG A 170 11.80 17.96 13.72
N ILE A 171 11.30 19.13 14.16
CA ILE A 171 10.48 19.25 15.36
C ILE A 171 9.03 18.81 15.05
N PRO A 172 8.39 18.02 15.93
CA PRO A 172 6.96 17.70 15.84
C PRO A 172 6.05 18.92 15.59
N LYS A 173 5.28 18.91 14.49
CA LYS A 173 4.31 19.96 14.15
C LYS A 173 2.88 19.58 14.53
N ALA A 174 2.36 18.54 13.87
CA ALA A 174 0.98 18.11 14.05
C ALA A 174 0.77 16.68 13.55
N PRO A 175 -0.16 15.93 14.14
CA PRO A 175 -0.62 14.66 13.58
C PRO A 175 -1.21 14.85 12.18
N ARG A 176 -0.98 13.87 11.31
CA ARG A 176 -1.55 13.82 9.97
C ARG A 176 -2.61 12.73 9.87
N TYR A 177 -3.75 13.13 9.32
CA TYR A 177 -4.93 12.28 9.19
C TYR A 177 -5.52 12.35 7.79
N PRO A 178 -6.18 11.28 7.32
CA PRO A 178 -6.84 11.32 6.04
C PRO A 178 -8.09 12.18 6.13
N ASN A 179 -8.57 12.66 4.98
CA ASN A 179 -9.90 13.25 4.93
C ASN A 179 -10.94 12.16 5.28
N PRO A 180 -11.97 12.41 6.11
CA PRO A 180 -13.02 11.43 6.41
C PRO A 180 -13.68 10.81 5.17
N ALA A 181 -13.69 11.52 4.03
CA ALA A 181 -14.16 11.01 2.74
C ALA A 181 -13.43 9.74 2.28
N VAL A 182 -12.16 9.55 2.67
CA VAL A 182 -11.35 8.39 2.32
C VAL A 182 -11.91 7.12 2.99
N PRO A 183 -11.92 6.96 4.32
CA PRO A 183 -12.54 5.79 4.94
C PRO A 183 -14.02 5.63 4.56
N PHE A 184 -14.75 6.73 4.41
CA PHE A 184 -16.16 6.69 3.98
C PHE A 184 -16.32 6.03 2.61
N SER A 185 -15.41 6.28 1.67
CA SER A 185 -15.48 5.69 0.32
C SER A 185 -15.39 4.16 0.33
N TYR A 186 -14.53 3.58 1.17
CA TYR A 186 -14.40 2.13 1.32
C TYR A 186 -15.67 1.53 1.89
N VAL A 187 -16.19 2.10 2.99
CA VAL A 187 -17.43 1.63 3.63
C VAL A 187 -18.61 1.74 2.67
N SER A 188 -18.71 2.85 1.93
CA SER A 188 -19.78 3.08 0.95
C SER A 188 -19.75 2.06 -0.17
N LEU A 189 -18.56 1.79 -0.74
CA LEU A 189 -18.41 0.77 -1.77
C LEU A 189 -18.76 -0.63 -1.23
N SER A 190 -18.27 -0.96 -0.02
CA SER A 190 -18.57 -2.23 0.64
C SER A 190 -20.07 -2.43 0.88
N HIS A 191 -20.76 -1.37 1.29
CA HIS A 191 -22.20 -1.35 1.48
C HIS A 191 -22.97 -1.50 0.17
N ASP A 192 -22.63 -0.71 -0.85
CA ASP A 192 -23.39 -0.65 -2.11
C ASP A 192 -23.26 -1.91 -2.97
N MET A 193 -22.12 -2.59 -2.86
CA MET A 193 -21.76 -3.72 -3.70
C MET A 193 -21.85 -5.06 -2.97
N ASP A 194 -22.28 -5.06 -1.71
CA ASP A 194 -22.26 -6.21 -0.81
C ASP A 194 -20.96 -7.02 -0.95
N SER A 195 -19.85 -6.33 -0.67
CA SER A 195 -18.49 -6.87 -0.84
C SER A 195 -17.63 -6.42 0.32
N VAL A 196 -16.59 -7.17 0.65
CA VAL A 196 -15.61 -6.72 1.64
C VAL A 196 -14.60 -5.80 0.96
N CYS A 197 -14.66 -4.53 1.31
CA CYS A 197 -13.73 -3.50 0.88
C CYS A 197 -13.59 -2.50 2.03
N LEU A 198 -12.74 -2.83 3.01
CA LEU A 198 -12.74 -2.14 4.30
C LEU A 198 -11.35 -1.64 4.67
N PRO A 199 -11.24 -0.42 5.24
CA PRO A 199 -10.01 0.03 5.83
C PRO A 199 -9.85 -0.59 7.21
N VAL A 200 -8.63 -1.07 7.50
CA VAL A 200 -8.23 -1.62 8.80
C VAL A 200 -7.14 -0.73 9.37
N TYR A 201 -7.49 0.03 10.41
CA TYR A 201 -6.57 1.00 10.99
C TYR A 201 -5.78 0.41 12.17
N ARG A 202 -4.52 0.80 12.27
CA ARG A 202 -3.68 0.62 13.47
C ARG A 202 -3.05 1.93 13.88
N ALA A 203 -2.62 2.03 15.14
CA ALA A 203 -1.91 3.21 15.62
C ALA A 203 -0.55 3.30 14.89
N HIS A 204 -0.22 4.49 14.39
CA HIS A 204 1.10 4.75 13.83
C HIS A 204 2.14 4.76 14.97
N PRO A 205 3.40 4.31 14.73
CA PRO A 205 4.39 4.19 15.80
C PRO A 205 4.66 5.48 16.60
N SER A 206 4.55 6.64 15.94
CA SER A 206 4.71 7.96 16.58
C SER A 206 3.42 8.59 17.10
N MET A 207 2.33 7.84 17.25
CA MET A 207 1.06 8.37 17.76
C MET A 207 1.18 8.75 19.25
N THR A 208 0.70 9.95 19.61
CA THR A 208 0.71 10.39 21.00
C THR A 208 -0.35 9.64 21.83
N PRO A 209 -0.16 9.50 23.17
CA PRO A 209 -1.14 8.84 24.03
C PRO A 209 -2.55 9.43 23.96
N GLN A 210 -2.66 10.76 23.87
CA GLN A 210 -3.95 11.45 23.76
C GLN A 210 -4.68 11.10 22.46
N ASN A 211 -3.95 11.02 21.34
CA ASN A 211 -4.54 10.57 20.09
C ASN A 211 -4.91 9.08 20.17
N LEU A 212 -4.04 8.24 20.74
CA LEU A 212 -4.32 6.81 20.87
C LEU A 212 -5.66 6.57 21.59
N GLU A 213 -5.91 7.28 22.68
CA GLU A 213 -7.19 7.23 23.39
C GLU A 213 -8.36 7.64 22.49
N ALA A 214 -8.26 8.77 21.79
CA ALA A 214 -9.31 9.30 20.91
C ALA A 214 -9.68 8.35 19.76
N TYR A 215 -8.70 7.66 19.18
CA TYR A 215 -8.89 6.81 18.00
C TYR A 215 -9.02 5.30 18.31
N SER A 216 -8.75 4.88 19.55
CA SER A 216 -8.77 3.48 19.99
C SER A 216 -10.00 2.69 19.53
N SER A 217 -11.18 3.31 19.65
CA SER A 217 -12.47 2.71 19.24
C SER A 217 -12.59 2.38 17.74
N ALA A 218 -11.77 3.02 16.90
CA ALA A 218 -11.77 2.84 15.45
C ALA A 218 -10.61 1.97 14.94
N LEU A 219 -9.64 1.59 15.80
CA LEU A 219 -8.52 0.72 15.42
C LEU A 219 -8.99 -0.73 15.28
N GLY A 220 -8.63 -1.40 14.19
CA GLY A 220 -9.23 -2.68 13.77
C GLY A 220 -8.25 -3.81 13.48
N TYR A 221 -6.94 -3.64 13.72
CA TYR A 221 -5.91 -4.61 13.31
C TYR A 221 -6.25 -6.08 13.68
N ASN A 222 -6.53 -6.34 14.96
CA ASN A 222 -6.87 -7.68 15.43
C ASN A 222 -8.16 -8.23 14.79
N ASP A 223 -9.14 -7.38 14.50
CA ASP A 223 -10.36 -7.81 13.82
C ASP A 223 -10.08 -8.19 12.36
N GLY A 224 -9.13 -7.50 11.71
CA GLY A 224 -8.63 -7.88 10.40
C GLY A 224 -7.90 -9.23 10.40
N LEU A 225 -7.11 -9.52 11.43
CA LEU A 225 -6.49 -10.84 11.61
C LEU A 225 -7.54 -11.96 11.76
N VAL A 226 -8.59 -11.72 12.56
CA VAL A 226 -9.71 -12.65 12.69
C VAL A 226 -10.38 -12.90 11.34
N TYR A 227 -10.57 -11.87 10.52
CA TYR A 227 -11.13 -12.02 9.17
C TYR A 227 -10.25 -12.86 8.25
N ILE A 228 -8.93 -12.64 8.24
CA ILE A 228 -7.98 -13.45 7.46
C ILE A 228 -8.06 -14.92 7.86
N ARG A 229 -8.06 -15.20 9.17
CA ARG A 229 -8.22 -16.57 9.70
C ARG A 229 -9.52 -17.21 9.22
N GLN A 230 -10.63 -16.48 9.32
CA GLN A 230 -11.96 -16.97 8.94
C GLN A 230 -12.06 -17.27 7.44
N ILE A 231 -11.55 -16.37 6.60
CA ILE A 231 -11.47 -16.60 5.15
C ILE A 231 -10.66 -17.85 4.83
N LEU A 232 -9.48 -17.97 5.42
CA LEU A 232 -8.63 -19.13 5.16
C LEU A 232 -9.32 -20.40 5.61
N ASN A 233 -9.97 -20.44 6.78
CA ASN A 233 -10.68 -21.62 7.25
C ASN A 233 -12.04 -21.89 6.55
N GLY A 234 -12.50 -21.01 5.66
CA GLY A 234 -13.85 -21.11 5.08
C GLY A 234 -14.97 -20.92 6.11
N GLU A 235 -14.69 -20.19 7.19
CA GLU A 235 -15.67 -19.85 8.23
C GLU A 235 -16.59 -18.68 7.78
N ASP A 236 -17.75 -18.54 8.43
CA ASP A 236 -18.60 -17.36 8.21
C ASP A 236 -17.90 -16.08 8.69
N THR A 237 -17.84 -15.09 7.81
CA THR A 237 -17.19 -13.79 8.05
C THR A 237 -18.18 -12.68 8.39
N SER A 238 -19.50 -12.94 8.40
CA SER A 238 -20.54 -11.92 8.52
C SER A 238 -20.38 -11.04 9.77
N LEU A 239 -20.11 -11.67 10.93
CA LEU A 239 -19.95 -10.95 12.20
C LEU A 239 -18.70 -10.05 12.20
N ILE A 240 -17.55 -10.56 11.75
CA ILE A 240 -16.31 -9.79 11.76
C ILE A 240 -16.33 -8.67 10.72
N VAL A 241 -16.95 -8.91 9.56
CA VAL A 241 -17.14 -7.90 8.52
C VAL A 241 -18.01 -6.75 9.04
N ASN A 242 -19.08 -7.05 9.78
CA ASN A 242 -19.90 -6.01 10.41
C ASN A 242 -19.13 -5.22 11.48
N LYS A 243 -18.28 -5.90 12.27
CA LYS A 243 -17.42 -5.23 13.25
C LYS A 243 -16.41 -4.29 12.58
N LEU A 244 -15.77 -4.73 11.50
CA LEU A 244 -14.85 -3.90 10.71
C LEU A 244 -15.56 -2.73 10.03
N LYS A 245 -16.76 -2.93 9.47
CA LYS A 245 -17.62 -1.84 8.94
C LYS A 245 -17.90 -0.79 10.00
N ASN A 246 -18.31 -1.21 11.20
CA ASN A 246 -18.58 -0.30 12.32
C ASN A 246 -17.34 0.49 12.74
N LYS A 247 -16.16 -0.14 12.78
CA LYS A 247 -14.90 0.55 13.06
C LYS A 247 -14.51 1.56 11.98
N ALA A 248 -14.74 1.22 10.72
CA ALA A 248 -14.49 2.14 9.61
C ALA A 248 -15.45 3.34 9.63
N VAL A 249 -16.74 3.14 9.95
CA VAL A 249 -17.69 4.26 10.21
C VAL A 249 -17.23 5.08 11.41
N ARG A 250 -16.81 4.43 12.50
CA ARG A 250 -16.29 5.11 13.68
C ARG A 250 -15.07 5.96 13.36
N MET A 251 -14.19 5.50 12.47
CA MET A 251 -13.07 6.30 11.99
C MET A 251 -13.53 7.58 11.29
N VAL A 252 -14.55 7.49 10.42
CA VAL A 252 -15.13 8.67 9.76
C VAL A 252 -15.65 9.66 10.81
N GLU A 253 -16.37 9.18 11.82
CA GLU A 253 -16.90 10.01 12.90
C GLU A 253 -15.79 10.71 13.68
N VAL A 254 -14.80 9.98 14.18
CA VAL A 254 -13.69 10.54 14.97
C VAL A 254 -12.91 11.56 14.13
N LEU A 255 -12.51 11.22 12.91
CA LEU A 255 -11.82 12.15 12.00
C LEU A 255 -12.63 13.41 11.71
N SER A 256 -13.95 13.29 11.60
CA SER A 256 -14.82 14.43 11.34
C SER A 256 -15.01 15.29 12.59
N ASN A 257 -15.17 14.69 13.78
CA ASN A 257 -15.47 15.41 15.02
C ASN A 257 -14.23 16.12 15.60
N GLU A 258 -13.05 15.52 15.48
CA GLU A 258 -11.78 16.11 15.92
C GLU A 258 -11.31 17.30 15.06
N ARG A 259 -11.97 17.56 13.92
CA ARG A 259 -11.65 18.72 13.08
C ARG A 259 -12.12 20.02 13.71
N LYS A 260 -11.14 20.87 14.04
CA LYS A 260 -11.32 22.27 14.50
C LYS A 260 -12.16 23.11 13.53
N THR A 261 -12.00 22.90 12.22
CA THR A 261 -12.74 23.61 11.18
C THR A 261 -14.00 22.86 10.78
N ASN A 262 -15.10 23.59 10.56
CA ASN A 262 -16.30 23.03 9.94
C ASN A 262 -16.17 23.01 8.41
N ASP A 263 -15.39 22.06 7.90
CA ASP A 263 -15.05 21.93 6.49
C ASP A 263 -15.47 20.60 5.84
N THR A 264 -16.22 19.78 6.58
CA THR A 264 -16.67 18.43 6.20
C THR A 264 -18.01 18.11 6.86
N LEU A 265 -18.68 17.01 6.47
CA LEU A 265 -19.88 16.52 7.16
C LEU A 265 -19.57 16.14 8.62
N LYS A 266 -20.56 16.25 9.51
CA LYS A 266 -20.42 16.02 10.96
C LYS A 266 -21.51 15.09 11.50
N ASN A 267 -21.21 14.41 12.61
CA ASN A 267 -22.17 13.58 13.34
C ASN A 267 -22.92 12.58 12.42
N ASN A 268 -24.24 12.43 12.62
CA ASN A 268 -25.10 11.51 11.86
C ASN A 268 -25.22 11.83 10.37
N GLN A 269 -24.69 12.96 9.87
CA GLN A 269 -24.70 13.27 8.45
C GLN A 269 -23.98 12.19 7.62
N TRP A 270 -22.90 11.61 8.14
CA TRP A 270 -22.18 10.53 7.48
C TRP A 270 -23.02 9.27 7.35
N ASN A 271 -23.69 8.87 8.43
CA ASN A 271 -24.56 7.69 8.39
C ASN A 271 -25.78 7.90 7.48
N ASN A 272 -26.36 9.10 7.49
CA ASN A 272 -27.46 9.46 6.60
C ASN A 272 -27.02 9.45 5.12
N LEU A 273 -25.79 9.88 4.83
CA LEU A 273 -25.22 9.78 3.49
C LEU A 273 -24.96 8.32 3.11
N LEU A 274 -24.41 7.50 4.00
CA LEU A 274 -24.13 6.07 3.74
C LEU A 274 -25.39 5.31 3.33
N THR A 275 -26.48 5.52 4.08
CA THR A 275 -27.77 4.83 3.92
C THR A 275 -28.67 5.45 2.84
N SER A 276 -28.30 6.59 2.28
CA SER A 276 -29.07 7.23 1.20
C SER A 276 -29.00 6.42 -0.09
N LYS A 277 -30.17 6.13 -0.68
CA LYS A 277 -30.27 5.51 -2.02
C LYS A 277 -29.74 6.41 -3.13
N ASN A 278 -29.77 7.73 -2.93
CA ASN A 278 -29.26 8.71 -3.86
C ASN A 278 -28.44 9.77 -3.10
N ARG A 279 -27.13 9.56 -3.06
CA ARG A 279 -26.20 10.40 -2.32
C ARG A 279 -26.04 11.80 -2.91
N THR A 280 -26.15 11.96 -4.23
CA THR A 280 -26.03 13.28 -4.87
C THR A 280 -27.18 14.19 -4.45
N SER A 281 -28.42 13.70 -4.56
CA SER A 281 -29.60 14.48 -4.18
C SER A 281 -29.67 14.72 -2.68
N TRP A 282 -29.24 13.75 -1.87
CA TRP A 282 -29.12 13.95 -0.42
C TRP A 282 -28.13 15.07 -0.07
N LEU A 283 -26.96 15.11 -0.72
CA LEU A 283 -25.96 16.18 -0.50
C LEU A 283 -26.53 17.55 -0.86
N ILE A 284 -27.19 17.70 -2.01
CA ILE A 284 -27.79 18.98 -2.43
C ILE A 284 -28.84 19.48 -1.44
N GLN A 285 -29.66 18.56 -0.91
CA GLN A 285 -30.71 18.89 0.04
C GLN A 285 -30.15 19.24 1.43
N ASN A 286 -29.11 18.54 1.89
CA ASN A 286 -28.72 18.55 3.31
C ASN A 286 -27.36 19.19 3.60
N TYR A 287 -26.50 19.39 2.61
CA TYR A 287 -25.16 19.97 2.80
C TYR A 287 -25.10 21.40 2.27
N LYS A 288 -25.19 22.38 3.19
CA LYS A 288 -25.33 23.81 2.89
C LYS A 288 -24.01 24.58 2.92
N GLU A 289 -22.93 23.90 2.55
CA GLU A 289 -21.59 24.48 2.55
C GLU A 289 -21.18 24.91 1.15
N GLU A 290 -20.28 25.88 1.07
CA GLU A 290 -19.72 26.34 -0.22
C GLU A 290 -18.47 25.54 -0.60
N TRP A 291 -18.33 25.23 -1.89
CA TRP A 291 -17.15 24.57 -2.43
C TRP A 291 -15.96 25.55 -2.54
N GLN A 292 -14.83 25.21 -1.90
CA GLN A 292 -13.70 26.13 -1.68
C GLN A 292 -12.35 25.53 -2.11
N LYS A 293 -12.31 24.65 -3.12
CA LYS A 293 -11.04 24.11 -3.62
C LYS A 293 -10.12 25.24 -4.13
N LYS A 294 -9.01 25.45 -3.41
CA LYS A 294 -7.94 26.37 -3.80
C LYS A 294 -7.30 25.93 -5.12
N SER A 295 -7.09 26.90 -6.02
CA SER A 295 -6.18 26.74 -7.17
C SER A 295 -4.74 26.74 -6.69
N SER A 296 -3.82 26.12 -7.43
CA SER A 296 -2.39 26.26 -7.20
C SER A 296 -1.80 27.13 -8.30
N ASP A 297 -1.12 28.21 -7.92
CA ASP A 297 -0.45 29.10 -8.88
C ASP A 297 0.73 28.42 -9.59
N LYS A 298 1.12 27.22 -9.13
CA LYS A 298 2.22 26.42 -9.69
C LYS A 298 1.83 25.66 -10.96
N VAL A 299 0.54 25.61 -11.30
CA VAL A 299 0.03 24.83 -12.42
C VAL A 299 -0.42 25.78 -13.52
N ARG A 300 0.14 25.63 -14.71
CA ARG A 300 -0.29 26.39 -15.89
C ARG A 300 -1.66 25.89 -16.37
N VAL A 301 -2.66 26.76 -16.33
CA VAL A 301 -4.03 26.54 -16.84
C VAL A 301 -4.41 27.61 -17.86
N SER A 302 -5.46 27.36 -18.65
CA SER A 302 -5.97 28.33 -19.63
C SER A 302 -6.81 29.43 -18.94
N ALA A 303 -6.97 30.58 -19.61
CA ALA A 303 -7.86 31.62 -19.11
C ALA A 303 -9.34 31.18 -19.11
N THR A 304 -9.75 30.38 -20.10
CA THR A 304 -11.11 29.82 -20.19
C THR A 304 -11.41 28.85 -19.06
N PHE A 305 -10.42 28.11 -18.56
CA PHE A 305 -10.61 27.21 -17.43
C PHE A 305 -10.97 27.98 -16.15
N GLU A 306 -10.34 29.12 -15.90
CA GLU A 306 -10.67 29.97 -14.75
C GLU A 306 -12.07 30.59 -14.89
N LEU A 307 -12.50 30.91 -16.12
CA LEU A 307 -13.90 31.31 -16.39
C LEU A 307 -14.88 30.17 -16.08
N LEU A 308 -14.60 28.94 -16.52
CA LEU A 308 -15.43 27.76 -16.23
C LEU A 308 -15.52 27.49 -14.73
N LYS A 309 -14.40 27.55 -14.02
CA LYS A 309 -14.36 27.36 -12.57
C LYS A 309 -15.19 28.41 -11.85
N SER A 310 -15.09 29.68 -12.27
CA SER A 310 -15.86 30.79 -11.69
C SER A 310 -17.35 30.67 -12.00
N TYR A 311 -17.70 30.30 -13.23
CA TYR A 311 -19.09 30.10 -13.63
C TYR A 311 -19.74 28.92 -12.91
N ILE A 312 -19.06 27.77 -12.82
CA ILE A 312 -19.56 26.63 -12.05
C ILE A 312 -19.80 27.02 -10.58
N LYS A 313 -18.92 27.80 -9.96
CA LYS A 313 -19.16 28.30 -8.59
C LYS A 313 -20.43 29.15 -8.47
N SER A 314 -20.79 29.92 -9.51
CA SER A 314 -22.00 30.73 -9.52
C SER A 314 -23.30 29.91 -9.58
N LEU A 315 -23.24 28.65 -10.01
CA LEU A 315 -24.38 27.72 -10.09
C LEU A 315 -24.76 27.08 -8.73
N SER A 316 -24.44 27.75 -7.61
CA SER A 316 -24.74 27.29 -6.24
C SER A 316 -24.33 25.83 -5.99
N VAL A 317 -23.12 25.46 -6.42
CA VAL A 317 -22.64 24.08 -6.32
C VAL A 317 -22.41 23.62 -4.88
N VAL A 318 -22.66 22.34 -4.65
CA VAL A 318 -22.51 21.72 -3.33
C VAL A 318 -21.23 20.88 -3.28
N PRO A 319 -20.35 21.04 -2.29
CA PRO A 319 -19.17 20.21 -2.14
C PRO A 319 -19.53 18.74 -1.89
N ILE A 320 -18.72 17.80 -2.38
CA ILE A 320 -18.91 16.38 -2.07
C ILE A 320 -18.13 16.06 -0.80
N THR A 321 -18.86 15.89 0.31
CA THR A 321 -18.39 15.53 1.66
C THR A 321 -17.49 16.55 2.38
N ALA A 322 -16.64 17.31 1.66
CA ALA A 322 -15.78 18.33 2.24
C ALA A 322 -15.50 19.49 1.27
N LYS A 323 -15.42 20.72 1.82
CA LYS A 323 -15.28 21.98 1.05
C LYS A 323 -14.03 22.04 0.16
N GLY A 324 -12.93 21.51 0.68
CA GLY A 324 -11.60 21.61 0.08
C GLY A 324 -11.24 20.49 -0.89
N LEU A 325 -12.10 19.47 -1.05
CA LEU A 325 -11.87 18.39 -2.00
C LEU A 325 -12.12 18.86 -3.44
N PRO A 326 -11.48 18.25 -4.45
CA PRO A 326 -11.64 18.63 -5.86
C PRO A 326 -12.94 18.09 -6.46
N PHE A 327 -14.03 18.11 -5.68
CA PHE A 327 -15.31 17.53 -6.02
C PHE A 327 -16.45 18.50 -5.69
N CYS A 328 -17.37 18.72 -6.64
CA CYS A 328 -18.61 19.43 -6.38
C CYS A 328 -19.79 18.84 -7.18
N LEU A 329 -21.00 19.17 -6.77
CA LEU A 329 -22.25 18.78 -7.40
C LEU A 329 -22.94 20.01 -7.98
N ILE A 330 -23.34 19.90 -9.24
CA ILE A 330 -24.20 20.84 -9.93
C ILE A 330 -25.63 20.26 -9.90
N PRO A 331 -26.61 20.95 -9.28
CA PRO A 331 -28.00 20.49 -9.29
C PRO A 331 -28.53 20.35 -10.71
N MET A 332 -29.36 19.32 -10.95
CA MET A 332 -29.93 19.07 -12.28
C MET A 332 -30.67 20.28 -12.89
N SER A 333 -31.28 21.13 -12.04
CA SER A 333 -31.97 22.36 -12.47
C SER A 333 -31.07 23.35 -13.18
N ASN A 334 -29.76 23.33 -12.92
CA ASN A 334 -28.79 24.30 -13.43
C ASN A 334 -28.06 23.76 -14.68
N LEU A 335 -28.25 22.49 -15.04
CA LEU A 335 -27.57 21.84 -16.17
C LEU A 335 -27.96 22.40 -17.54
N PRO A 336 -29.22 22.77 -17.83
CA PRO A 336 -29.57 23.43 -19.09
C PRO A 336 -28.84 24.77 -19.28
N GLU A 337 -28.68 25.54 -18.19
CA GLU A 337 -27.94 26.81 -18.20
C GLU A 337 -26.45 26.57 -18.45
N LEU A 338 -25.85 25.60 -17.74
CA LEU A 338 -24.46 25.20 -17.95
C LEU A 338 -24.18 24.79 -19.39
N LYS A 339 -25.04 23.95 -19.99
CA LYS A 339 -24.91 23.52 -21.38
C LYS A 339 -24.92 24.72 -22.35
N LYS A 340 -25.85 25.66 -22.13
CA LYS A 340 -25.92 26.90 -22.93
C LYS A 340 -24.66 27.74 -22.77
N TRP A 341 -24.18 27.92 -21.54
CA TRP A 341 -22.98 28.70 -21.26
C TRP A 341 -21.72 28.08 -21.85
N ILE A 342 -21.55 26.75 -21.75
CA ILE A 342 -20.42 26.05 -22.37
C ILE A 342 -20.42 26.27 -23.88
N LYS A 343 -21.57 26.09 -24.54
CA LYS A 343 -21.71 26.31 -25.99
C LYS A 343 -21.31 27.73 -26.41
N GLN A 344 -21.65 28.73 -25.59
CA GLN A 344 -21.29 30.13 -25.85
C GLN A 344 -19.81 30.42 -25.63
N THR A 345 -19.23 29.90 -24.54
CA THR A 345 -17.85 30.22 -24.12
C THR A 345 -16.80 29.39 -24.88
N TYR A 346 -17.14 28.16 -25.27
CA TYR A 346 -16.22 27.19 -25.85
C TYR A 346 -16.44 26.98 -27.35
N ASN A 347 -16.56 28.07 -28.11
CA ASN A 347 -16.63 28.06 -29.59
C ASN A 347 -17.70 27.12 -30.17
N GLY A 348 -18.88 27.05 -29.55
CA GLY A 348 -19.97 26.20 -30.03
C GLY A 348 -19.88 24.74 -29.59
N LEU A 349 -18.93 24.36 -28.73
CA LEU A 349 -18.79 23.00 -28.19
C LEU A 349 -20.12 22.53 -27.58
N ASP A 350 -20.68 21.45 -28.13
CA ASP A 350 -21.89 20.84 -27.61
C ASP A 350 -21.53 19.77 -26.59
N VAL A 351 -22.21 19.81 -25.45
CA VAL A 351 -22.02 18.87 -24.34
C VAL A 351 -23.32 18.12 -24.10
N ASN A 352 -23.22 16.81 -23.94
CA ASN A 352 -24.37 15.91 -23.87
C ASN A 352 -24.41 15.11 -22.57
N PHE A 353 -24.38 15.81 -21.43
CA PHE A 353 -24.59 15.17 -20.14
C PHE A 353 -26.08 14.97 -19.82
N ASP A 354 -26.41 13.92 -19.06
CA ASP A 354 -27.77 13.60 -18.62
C ASP A 354 -28.35 14.74 -17.76
N LEU A 355 -29.38 15.41 -18.29
CA LEU A 355 -30.05 16.55 -17.63
C LEU A 355 -31.03 16.13 -16.53
N ASN A 356 -31.31 14.83 -16.39
CA ASN A 356 -32.26 14.31 -15.40
C ASN A 356 -31.58 13.88 -14.09
N LYS A 357 -30.28 14.10 -13.96
CA LYS A 357 -29.49 13.74 -12.78
C LYS A 357 -28.58 14.88 -12.38
N ASP A 358 -28.35 15.01 -11.08
CA ASP A 358 -27.32 15.90 -10.56
C ASP A 358 -25.94 15.51 -11.13
N LEU A 359 -25.14 16.50 -11.54
CA LEU A 359 -23.83 16.26 -12.15
C LEU A 359 -22.71 16.48 -11.13
N ALA A 360 -21.96 15.42 -10.85
CA ALA A 360 -20.72 15.53 -10.08
C ALA A 360 -19.56 15.95 -10.99
N ILE A 361 -18.79 16.94 -10.53
CA ILE A 361 -17.58 17.40 -11.20
C ILE A 361 -16.37 16.93 -10.42
N VAL A 362 -15.45 16.26 -11.11
CA VAL A 362 -14.13 15.88 -10.59
C VAL A 362 -13.08 16.76 -11.24
N TRP A 363 -12.45 17.63 -10.45
CA TRP A 363 -11.45 18.58 -10.93
C TRP A 363 -10.07 17.96 -10.91
N ILE A 364 -9.47 17.76 -12.09
CA ILE A 364 -8.22 17.03 -12.28
C ILE A 364 -7.17 17.99 -12.83
N THR A 365 -6.04 18.08 -12.12
CA THR A 365 -4.87 18.76 -12.67
C THR A 365 -4.15 17.84 -13.66
N GLY A 366 -4.01 16.57 -13.29
CA GLY A 366 -3.68 15.48 -14.19
C GLY A 366 -2.19 15.21 -14.40
N PHE A 367 -1.35 16.25 -14.48
CA PHE A 367 0.06 16.07 -14.85
C PHE A 367 1.04 16.70 -13.85
N LYS A 368 2.18 16.03 -13.67
CA LYS A 368 3.36 16.60 -13.00
C LYS A 368 3.95 17.72 -13.87
N PRO A 369 4.78 18.63 -13.32
CA PRO A 369 5.39 19.71 -14.10
C PRO A 369 6.18 19.27 -15.35
N ARG A 370 6.63 18.02 -15.41
CA ARG A 370 7.34 17.42 -16.56
C ARG A 370 6.43 16.73 -17.59
N GLY A 371 5.12 16.71 -17.37
CA GLY A 371 4.13 16.13 -18.29
C GLY A 371 3.75 14.67 -18.02
N ASP A 372 4.41 13.99 -17.08
CA ASP A 372 4.01 12.65 -16.62
C ASP A 372 2.69 12.71 -15.86
N ASP A 373 1.91 11.64 -15.87
CA ASP A 373 0.65 11.62 -15.15
C ASP A 373 0.83 11.66 -13.61
N SER A 374 -0.08 12.38 -12.95
CA SER A 374 -0.10 12.53 -11.51
C SER A 374 -0.75 11.30 -10.88
N ARG A 375 0.06 10.39 -10.32
CA ARG A 375 -0.43 9.26 -9.50
C ARG A 375 -1.49 9.66 -8.46
N PRO A 376 -1.35 10.79 -7.72
CA PRO A 376 -2.42 11.32 -6.88
C PRO A 376 -3.77 11.53 -7.56
N ASP A 377 -3.77 12.04 -8.79
CA ASP A 377 -4.98 12.43 -9.50
C ASP A 377 -5.70 11.20 -10.08
N ARG A 378 -4.98 10.10 -10.33
CA ARG A 378 -5.57 8.80 -10.71
C ARG A 378 -6.60 8.31 -9.70
N GLY A 379 -6.37 8.59 -8.42
CA GLY A 379 -7.27 8.19 -7.32
C GLY A 379 -8.54 9.04 -7.19
N LEU A 380 -8.63 10.20 -7.84
CA LEU A 380 -9.76 11.14 -7.67
C LEU A 380 -11.07 10.61 -8.25
N SER A 381 -11.04 10.09 -9.48
CA SER A 381 -12.25 9.55 -10.13
C SER A 381 -12.79 8.31 -9.40
N PRO A 382 -11.96 7.32 -9.02
CA PRO A 382 -12.38 6.20 -8.18
C PRO A 382 -12.92 6.66 -6.82
N LEU A 383 -12.25 7.59 -6.13
CA LEU A 383 -12.72 8.11 -4.85
C LEU A 383 -14.13 8.72 -4.96
N CYS A 384 -14.35 9.60 -5.94
CA CYS A 384 -15.66 10.22 -6.17
C CYS A 384 -16.73 9.18 -6.48
N ARG A 385 -16.41 8.21 -7.35
CA ARG A 385 -17.31 7.11 -7.72
C ARG A 385 -17.69 6.23 -6.52
N MET A 386 -16.73 5.90 -5.65
CA MET A 386 -16.96 5.12 -4.44
C MET A 386 -17.82 5.86 -3.41
N ILE A 387 -17.66 7.18 -3.30
CA ILE A 387 -18.49 8.01 -2.41
C ILE A 387 -19.93 8.07 -2.94
N LEU A 388 -20.14 8.41 -4.21
CA LEU A 388 -21.46 8.70 -4.76
C LEU A 388 -22.24 7.47 -5.24
N GLY A 389 -21.55 6.37 -5.51
CA GLY A 389 -22.12 5.10 -5.98
C GLY A 389 -22.09 4.94 -7.50
N LYS A 390 -22.34 3.70 -7.95
CA LYS A 390 -22.22 3.28 -9.36
C LYS A 390 -23.14 4.02 -10.34
N ASN A 391 -24.26 4.56 -9.86
CA ASN A 391 -25.27 5.23 -10.69
C ASN A 391 -25.10 6.76 -10.79
N ALA A 392 -24.14 7.33 -10.07
CA ALA A 392 -23.90 8.78 -10.07
C ALA A 392 -23.49 9.27 -11.47
N ASN A 393 -23.92 10.48 -11.82
CA ASN A 393 -23.55 11.11 -13.08
C ASN A 393 -22.28 11.94 -12.84
N ILE A 394 -21.14 11.56 -13.43
CA ILE A 394 -19.83 12.15 -13.11
C ILE A 394 -19.11 12.66 -14.37
N MET A 395 -18.67 13.92 -14.35
CA MET A 395 -17.78 14.50 -15.36
C MET A 395 -16.41 14.81 -14.75
N ALA A 396 -15.36 14.28 -15.37
CA ALA A 396 -13.99 14.71 -15.09
C ALA A 396 -13.66 15.98 -15.89
N VAL A 397 -13.09 16.99 -15.24
CA VAL A 397 -12.58 18.21 -15.87
C VAL A 397 -11.06 18.22 -15.74
N VAL A 398 -10.34 18.05 -16.85
CA VAL A 398 -8.87 18.01 -16.88
C VAL A 398 -8.32 19.35 -17.35
N SER A 399 -7.45 19.98 -16.56
CA SER A 399 -6.94 21.32 -16.85
C SER A 399 -5.43 21.51 -16.86
N GLY A 400 -4.66 20.60 -16.25
CA GLY A 400 -3.20 20.75 -16.22
C GLY A 400 -2.52 20.45 -17.56
N PRO A 401 -1.21 20.76 -17.65
CA PRO A 401 -0.46 20.69 -18.89
C PRO A 401 -0.06 19.26 -19.25
N GLY A 402 -0.64 18.72 -20.32
CA GLY A 402 -0.29 17.41 -20.88
C GLY A 402 0.59 17.54 -22.11
N SER A 403 1.24 16.46 -22.52
CA SER A 403 2.06 16.45 -23.74
C SER A 403 1.21 16.49 -25.01
N THR A 404 1.76 16.99 -26.12
CA THR A 404 1.12 16.91 -27.45
C THR A 404 0.77 15.47 -27.82
N TYR A 405 1.63 14.51 -27.46
CA TYR A 405 1.37 13.08 -27.65
C TYR A 405 0.09 12.64 -26.94
N THR A 406 -0.07 13.02 -25.66
CA THR A 406 -1.26 12.72 -24.85
C THR A 406 -2.54 13.24 -25.50
N TRP A 407 -2.54 14.50 -25.94
CA TRP A 407 -3.73 15.12 -26.56
C TRP A 407 -4.06 14.51 -27.91
N ASN A 408 -3.06 14.26 -28.76
CA ASN A 408 -3.26 13.60 -30.04
C ASN A 408 -3.79 12.17 -29.86
N LYS A 409 -3.24 11.41 -28.90
CA LYS A 409 -3.72 10.06 -28.59
C LYS A 409 -5.14 10.07 -28.03
N LEU A 410 -5.49 11.02 -27.18
CA LEU A 410 -6.86 11.15 -26.66
C LEU A 410 -7.88 11.30 -27.80
N LEU A 411 -7.55 12.08 -28.83
CA LEU A 411 -8.47 12.34 -29.94
C LEU A 411 -8.52 11.21 -30.97
N THR A 412 -7.39 10.55 -31.21
CA THR A 412 -7.26 9.54 -32.27
C THR A 412 -7.55 8.12 -31.77
N SER A 413 -7.21 7.81 -30.51
CA SER A 413 -7.36 6.49 -29.93
C SER A 413 -7.40 6.54 -28.38
N PRO A 414 -8.53 6.95 -27.78
CA PRO A 414 -8.69 7.01 -26.33
C PRO A 414 -8.40 5.66 -25.62
N ALA A 415 -8.79 4.54 -26.24
CA ALA A 415 -8.53 3.21 -25.69
C ALA A 415 -7.03 2.92 -25.55
N SER A 416 -6.24 3.18 -26.60
CA SER A 416 -4.77 3.04 -26.56
C SER A 416 -4.13 4.02 -25.57
N LEU A 417 -4.71 5.20 -25.37
CA LEU A 417 -4.23 6.12 -24.32
C LEU A 417 -4.44 5.51 -22.93
N CYS A 418 -5.59 4.91 -22.65
CA CYS A 418 -5.86 4.27 -21.37
C CYS A 418 -4.89 3.11 -21.07
N GLU A 419 -4.39 2.40 -22.09
CA GLU A 419 -3.36 1.36 -21.95
C GLU A 419 -2.01 1.87 -21.47
N SER A 420 -1.70 3.14 -21.71
CA SER A 420 -0.41 3.74 -21.38
C SER A 420 -0.50 4.86 -20.34
N ASN A 421 -1.71 5.20 -19.88
CA ASN A 421 -1.95 6.33 -18.98
C ASN A 421 -3.06 6.00 -17.96
N GLY A 422 -2.64 5.70 -16.74
CA GLY A 422 -3.53 5.30 -15.65
C GLY A 422 -4.51 6.41 -15.22
N LEU A 423 -4.20 7.68 -15.46
CA LEU A 423 -5.15 8.76 -15.20
C LEU A 423 -6.35 8.70 -16.16
N PHE A 424 -6.09 8.58 -17.46
CA PHE A 424 -7.19 8.46 -18.43
C PHE A 424 -7.93 7.14 -18.28
N GLU A 425 -7.25 6.05 -17.96
CA GLU A 425 -7.93 4.79 -17.62
C GLU A 425 -8.91 5.00 -16.45
N ALA A 426 -8.46 5.63 -15.36
CA ALA A 426 -9.33 5.95 -14.22
C ALA A 426 -10.52 6.84 -14.60
N ILE A 427 -10.32 7.84 -15.46
CA ILE A 427 -11.39 8.71 -15.95
C ILE A 427 -12.40 7.92 -16.80
N PHE A 428 -11.92 7.19 -17.81
CA PHE A 428 -12.79 6.47 -18.74
C PHE A 428 -13.54 5.31 -18.06
N THR A 429 -13.00 4.76 -16.98
CA THR A 429 -13.66 3.75 -16.16
C THR A 429 -14.66 4.34 -15.17
N CYS A 430 -14.33 5.45 -14.50
CA CYS A 430 -15.09 5.93 -13.35
C CYS A 430 -16.03 7.11 -13.64
N CYS A 431 -15.78 7.89 -14.68
CA CYS A 431 -16.56 9.08 -15.02
C CYS A 431 -17.40 8.82 -16.27
N ASN A 432 -18.61 9.37 -16.35
CA ASN A 432 -19.49 9.28 -17.53
C ASN A 432 -19.03 10.21 -18.65
N TYR A 433 -18.40 11.33 -18.28
CA TYR A 433 -17.95 12.35 -19.22
C TYR A 433 -16.53 12.81 -18.91
N LEU A 434 -15.82 13.22 -19.96
CA LEU A 434 -14.55 13.91 -19.90
C LEU A 434 -14.69 15.28 -20.56
N PHE A 435 -14.25 16.33 -19.87
CA PHE A 435 -14.10 17.67 -20.39
C PHE A 435 -12.63 18.11 -20.24
N VAL A 436 -11.99 18.54 -21.32
CA VAL A 436 -10.60 19.02 -21.31
C VAL A 436 -10.55 20.48 -21.70
N ASP A 437 -9.98 21.29 -20.80
CA ASP A 437 -9.59 22.68 -21.04
C ASP A 437 -8.20 22.90 -20.44
N SER A 438 -7.17 22.68 -21.24
CA SER A 438 -5.77 22.73 -20.84
C SER A 438 -5.01 23.80 -21.63
N ALA A 439 -4.09 24.50 -20.96
CA ALA A 439 -3.19 25.48 -21.59
C ALA A 439 -2.26 24.89 -22.68
N THR A 440 -2.22 23.56 -22.81
CA THR A 440 -1.36 22.82 -23.74
C THR A 440 -2.14 22.05 -24.80
N CYS A 441 -3.47 22.10 -24.76
CA CYS A 441 -4.32 21.49 -25.77
C CYS A 441 -4.90 22.60 -26.66
N ASN A 442 -4.68 22.51 -27.97
CA ASN A 442 -5.14 23.53 -28.93
C ASN A 442 -6.65 23.48 -29.20
N GLN A 443 -7.38 22.57 -28.55
CA GLN A 443 -8.80 22.34 -28.77
C GLN A 443 -9.49 21.97 -27.45
N TYR A 444 -10.75 22.37 -27.33
CA TYR A 444 -11.61 21.97 -26.22
C TYR A 444 -12.24 20.61 -26.52
N ILE A 445 -12.20 19.69 -25.56
CA ILE A 445 -12.63 18.31 -25.78
C ILE A 445 -13.78 18.01 -24.82
N PHE A 446 -14.87 17.48 -25.36
CA PHE A 446 -15.92 16.81 -24.60
C PHE A 446 -16.09 15.40 -25.16
N MET A 447 -16.11 14.39 -24.28
CA MET A 447 -16.30 13.00 -24.65
C MET A 447 -17.24 12.31 -23.64
N GLU A 448 -18.18 11.51 -24.15
CA GLU A 448 -18.78 10.44 -23.37
C GLU A 448 -17.76 9.30 -23.28
N THR A 449 -17.52 8.80 -22.07
CA THR A 449 -16.48 7.79 -21.84
C THR A 449 -16.96 6.37 -22.12
N GLY A 450 -18.28 6.15 -22.10
CA GLY A 450 -18.88 4.81 -22.11
C GLY A 450 -18.69 4.03 -20.81
N ALA A 451 -18.33 4.70 -19.71
CA ALA A 451 -18.09 4.05 -18.41
C ALA A 451 -19.27 3.16 -17.97
N THR A 452 -19.00 1.87 -17.83
CA THR A 452 -19.95 0.88 -17.32
C THR A 452 -19.33 0.07 -16.19
N LEU A 453 -20.04 0.01 -15.07
CA LEU A 453 -19.60 -0.67 -13.85
C LEU A 453 -20.50 -1.87 -13.58
N GLN A 454 -20.02 -3.05 -13.93
CA GLN A 454 -20.67 -4.32 -13.68
C GLN A 454 -19.75 -5.19 -12.84
N LYS A 455 -20.23 -5.61 -11.66
CA LYS A 455 -19.48 -6.46 -10.74
C LYS A 455 -19.57 -7.90 -11.21
N ASN A 456 -18.42 -8.57 -11.24
CA ASN A 456 -18.34 -10.01 -11.45
C ASN A 456 -18.96 -10.77 -10.27
N SER A 457 -19.49 -11.95 -10.53
CA SER A 457 -20.10 -12.81 -9.51
C SER A 457 -19.32 -14.09 -9.22
N THR A 458 -18.30 -14.40 -10.02
CA THR A 458 -17.51 -15.63 -9.86
C THR A 458 -16.22 -15.38 -9.09
N SER A 459 -15.64 -16.43 -8.50
CA SER A 459 -14.26 -16.36 -8.05
C SER A 459 -13.31 -16.30 -9.24
N ILE A 460 -12.12 -15.75 -8.99
CA ILE A 460 -11.06 -15.65 -9.99
C ILE A 460 -10.12 -16.83 -9.82
N GLU A 461 -9.94 -17.58 -10.91
CA GLU A 461 -9.03 -18.72 -10.99
C GLU A 461 -8.22 -18.63 -12.28
N PHE A 462 -6.94 -18.98 -12.21
CA PHE A 462 -6.04 -19.02 -13.36
C PHE A 462 -5.17 -20.28 -13.31
N GLN A 463 -4.42 -20.55 -14.39
CA GLN A 463 -3.60 -21.75 -14.46
C GLN A 463 -2.43 -21.67 -13.46
N TYR A 464 -2.32 -22.67 -12.59
CA TYR A 464 -1.17 -22.80 -11.70
C TYR A 464 0.07 -23.20 -12.51
N ILE A 465 1.18 -22.48 -12.26
CA ILE A 465 2.50 -22.79 -12.80
C ILE A 465 3.42 -23.12 -11.63
N SER A 466 3.81 -24.39 -11.49
CA SER A 466 4.64 -24.86 -10.36
C SER A 466 6.04 -24.25 -10.34
N ASN A 467 6.67 -24.18 -11.51
CA ASN A 467 8.01 -23.62 -11.69
C ASN A 467 7.95 -22.44 -12.67
N PRO A 468 7.52 -21.25 -12.21
CA PRO A 468 7.45 -20.10 -13.09
C PRO A 468 8.86 -19.70 -13.54
N THR A 469 9.02 -19.48 -14.85
CA THR A 469 10.19 -18.80 -15.41
C THR A 469 10.25 -17.36 -14.91
N VAL A 470 11.44 -16.91 -14.50
CA VAL A 470 11.67 -15.57 -13.97
C VAL A 470 12.93 -14.98 -14.59
N LYS A 471 12.91 -13.68 -14.89
CA LYS A 471 14.10 -12.93 -15.31
C LYS A 471 14.63 -12.17 -14.11
N TYR A 472 15.78 -12.60 -13.58
CA TYR A 472 16.40 -11.98 -12.43
C TYR A 472 16.77 -10.51 -12.69
N PHE A 473 16.53 -9.67 -11.68
CA PHE A 473 16.78 -8.23 -11.67
C PHE A 473 16.83 -7.71 -10.21
N GLU A 474 16.60 -6.42 -9.99
CA GLU A 474 16.71 -5.75 -8.68
C GLU A 474 15.85 -6.38 -7.58
N HIS A 475 14.59 -6.74 -7.85
CA HIS A 475 13.73 -7.37 -6.83
C HIS A 475 14.31 -8.68 -6.26
N ASP A 476 15.06 -9.46 -7.06
CA ASP A 476 15.66 -10.71 -6.59
C ASP A 476 16.89 -10.44 -5.74
N THR A 477 17.69 -9.44 -6.13
CA THR A 477 18.80 -8.93 -5.32
C THR A 477 18.31 -8.45 -3.96
N ASP A 478 17.25 -7.66 -3.91
CA ASP A 478 16.65 -7.18 -2.66
C ASP A 478 16.07 -8.32 -1.82
N CYS A 479 15.33 -9.23 -2.46
CA CYS A 479 14.81 -10.43 -1.82
C CYS A 479 15.96 -11.22 -1.20
N ALA A 480 17.08 -11.38 -1.91
CA ALA A 480 18.20 -12.14 -1.40
C ALA A 480 18.89 -11.50 -0.20
N ILE A 481 19.15 -10.19 -0.27
CA ILE A 481 19.73 -9.45 0.85
C ILE A 481 18.83 -9.59 2.10
N HIS A 482 17.54 -9.35 1.93
CA HIS A 482 16.55 -9.43 2.99
C HIS A 482 16.48 -10.85 3.60
N GLN A 483 16.33 -11.88 2.76
CA GLN A 483 16.28 -13.27 3.22
C GLN A 483 17.57 -13.75 3.89
N ILE A 484 18.73 -13.22 3.51
CA ILE A 484 20.02 -13.62 4.10
C ILE A 484 20.28 -12.91 5.43
N LEU A 485 19.79 -11.68 5.63
CA LEU A 485 20.24 -10.86 6.77
C LEU A 485 19.16 -10.57 7.83
N SER A 486 17.87 -10.65 7.51
CA SER A 486 16.80 -10.09 8.37
C SER A 486 16.37 -10.99 9.54
N ALA A 487 16.79 -12.25 9.61
CA ALA A 487 16.35 -13.22 10.61
C ALA A 487 17.49 -13.75 11.50
N HIS A 488 18.46 -12.88 11.84
CA HIS A 488 19.71 -13.27 12.52
C HIS A 488 20.04 -12.45 13.78
N GLU A 489 19.02 -12.09 14.56
CA GLU A 489 19.19 -11.39 15.85
C GLU A 489 20.10 -12.18 16.81
N GLU A 490 20.12 -13.52 16.73
CA GLU A 490 21.02 -14.37 17.53
C GLU A 490 22.50 -14.22 17.17
N LEU A 491 22.78 -13.66 15.99
CA LEU A 491 24.12 -13.27 15.56
C LEU A 491 24.39 -11.77 15.83
N GLY A 492 23.46 -11.05 16.46
CA GLY A 492 23.53 -9.61 16.67
C GLY A 492 23.24 -8.79 15.41
N ILE A 493 22.57 -9.38 14.40
CA ILE A 493 22.18 -8.69 13.16
C ILE A 493 20.72 -8.27 13.25
N PHE A 494 20.46 -6.98 13.05
CA PHE A 494 19.11 -6.41 13.07
C PHE A 494 18.84 -5.66 11.78
N GLU A 495 17.70 -5.92 11.13
CA GLU A 495 17.28 -5.13 9.97
C GLU A 495 16.69 -3.79 10.42
N CYS A 496 17.36 -2.70 10.07
CA CYS A 496 16.94 -1.34 10.40
C CYS A 496 16.00 -0.75 9.35
N PHE A 497 16.19 -1.14 8.08
CA PHE A 497 15.45 -0.60 6.94
C PHE A 497 15.57 -1.51 5.73
N CYS A 498 14.45 -1.69 5.02
CA CYS A 498 14.39 -2.34 3.72
C CYS A 498 13.40 -1.58 2.83
N ASN A 499 13.88 -1.12 1.68
CA ASN A 499 13.10 -0.34 0.71
C ASN A 499 13.36 -0.88 -0.71
N PRO A 500 12.87 -2.09 -1.02
CA PRO A 500 12.93 -2.62 -2.39
C PRO A 500 12.15 -1.72 -3.36
N PRO A 501 12.25 -1.92 -4.68
CA PRO A 501 11.39 -1.25 -5.65
C PRO A 501 9.90 -1.39 -5.27
N GLY A 502 9.19 -0.26 -5.20
CA GLY A 502 7.80 -0.21 -4.72
C GLY A 502 7.64 -0.20 -3.20
N GLY A 503 8.73 -0.25 -2.44
CA GLY A 503 8.77 -0.37 -0.98
C GLY A 503 8.15 0.80 -0.20
N ASP A 504 7.81 0.50 1.05
CA ASP A 504 7.10 1.39 1.97
C ASP A 504 8.05 2.26 2.82
N TRP A 505 7.59 3.49 3.08
CA TRP A 505 8.33 4.55 3.76
C TRP A 505 8.16 4.48 5.28
N SER A 506 8.14 3.26 5.83
CA SER A 506 7.68 2.97 7.18
C SER A 506 8.63 3.45 8.30
N GLY A 507 9.79 3.99 7.95
CA GLY A 507 10.79 4.53 8.88
C GLY A 507 12.05 3.67 9.01
N ILE A 508 13.08 4.20 9.68
CA ILE A 508 14.34 3.50 9.98
C ILE A 508 14.41 3.21 11.47
N SER A 509 14.76 1.98 11.85
CA SER A 509 14.93 1.54 13.22
C SER A 509 16.40 1.58 13.67
N PHE A 510 16.62 1.77 14.98
CA PHE A 510 17.91 1.68 15.67
C PHE A 510 17.71 0.86 16.93
N PHE A 511 18.57 -0.13 17.16
CA PHE A 511 18.47 -1.06 18.28
C PHE A 511 19.55 -0.72 19.31
N ASP A 512 19.15 -0.43 20.55
CA ASP A 512 20.05 -0.09 21.66
C ASP A 512 19.68 -0.89 22.90
N ALA A 513 20.49 -1.90 23.20
CA ALA A 513 20.22 -2.88 24.25
C ALA A 513 18.80 -3.48 24.09
N GLU A 514 17.92 -3.26 25.06
CA GLU A 514 16.55 -3.80 25.09
C GLU A 514 15.50 -2.85 24.47
N LYS A 515 15.92 -1.93 23.59
CA LYS A 515 15.02 -0.94 22.98
C LYS A 515 15.23 -0.81 21.49
N GLU A 516 14.12 -0.70 20.77
CA GLU A 516 14.07 -0.28 19.37
C GLU A 516 13.55 1.16 19.29
N TYR A 517 14.36 2.04 18.71
CA TYR A 517 14.01 3.42 18.38
C TYR A 517 13.71 3.55 16.90
N LYS A 518 12.79 4.43 16.52
CA LYS A 518 12.37 4.57 15.12
C LYS A 518 12.15 6.00 14.67
N TRP A 519 12.78 6.36 13.55
CA TRP A 519 12.46 7.55 12.77
C TRP A 519 11.33 7.22 11.81
N THR A 520 10.10 7.61 12.16
CA THR A 520 8.90 7.32 11.34
C THR A 520 8.71 8.28 10.18
N SER A 521 9.41 9.43 10.19
CA SER A 521 9.48 10.37 9.09
C SER A 521 10.95 10.52 8.71
N LEU A 522 11.33 10.09 7.51
CA LEU A 522 12.74 10.05 7.11
C LEU A 522 13.29 11.44 6.80
N PRO A 523 14.59 11.71 7.05
CA PRO A 523 15.22 12.96 6.64
C PRO A 523 15.19 13.09 5.11
N ARG A 524 15.07 14.34 4.63
CA ARG A 524 15.19 14.63 3.19
C ARG A 524 16.62 14.29 2.76
N VAL A 525 16.74 13.65 1.60
CA VAL A 525 18.04 13.38 0.98
C VAL A 525 18.64 14.71 0.54
N SER A 526 19.88 15.01 0.95
CA SER A 526 20.63 16.17 0.48
C SER A 526 21.25 15.88 -0.89
N GLU A 527 21.82 16.88 -1.57
CA GLU A 527 22.58 16.62 -2.80
C GLU A 527 23.80 15.71 -2.55
N LEU A 528 24.29 15.68 -1.30
CA LEU A 528 25.47 14.93 -0.90
C LEU A 528 25.15 13.52 -0.39
N SER A 529 23.97 13.29 0.17
CA SER A 529 23.59 11.97 0.69
C SER A 529 22.74 11.16 -0.31
N LYS A 530 22.64 9.85 -0.07
CA LYS A 530 21.72 8.95 -0.78
C LYS A 530 21.15 7.98 0.24
N ARG A 531 19.82 7.87 0.27
CA ARG A 531 19.16 6.91 1.14
C ARG A 531 19.47 5.48 0.66
N PRO A 532 19.95 4.58 1.55
CA PRO A 532 20.17 3.18 1.21
C PRO A 532 18.88 2.43 0.88
N ASP A 533 18.99 1.37 0.08
CA ASP A 533 17.90 0.43 -0.15
C ASP A 533 17.75 -0.52 1.05
N HIS A 534 18.87 -0.90 1.69
CA HIS A 534 18.87 -1.66 2.94
C HIS A 534 19.80 -1.05 3.98
N ILE A 535 19.41 -1.18 5.25
CA ILE A 535 20.25 -0.84 6.41
C ILE A 535 20.15 -1.99 7.41
N PHE A 536 21.29 -2.56 7.78
CA PHE A 536 21.40 -3.50 8.89
C PHE A 536 22.29 -2.93 9.98
N GLN A 537 22.01 -3.28 11.23
CA GLN A 537 22.87 -3.04 12.37
C GLN A 537 23.48 -4.36 12.83
N ILE A 538 24.79 -4.35 13.04
CA ILE A 538 25.51 -5.45 13.68
C ILE A 538 25.99 -4.95 15.04
N ASP A 539 25.57 -5.62 16.12
CA ASP A 539 26.17 -5.47 17.44
C ASP A 539 27.29 -6.49 17.62
N ARG A 540 28.53 -6.01 17.59
CA ARG A 540 29.73 -6.83 17.82
C ARG A 540 30.32 -6.49 19.17
N ASN A 541 29.87 -7.19 20.22
CA ASN A 541 30.35 -7.00 21.60
C ASN A 541 30.26 -5.54 22.08
N GLY A 542 29.16 -4.85 21.75
CA GLY A 542 28.92 -3.44 22.07
C GLY A 542 29.49 -2.46 21.05
N GLU A 543 30.21 -2.92 20.01
CA GLU A 543 30.53 -2.09 18.85
C GLU A 543 29.36 -2.14 17.85
N LEU A 544 28.71 -0.99 17.65
CA LEU A 544 27.63 -0.85 16.69
C LEU A 544 28.17 -0.57 15.28
N ILE A 545 27.81 -1.41 14.32
CA ILE A 545 28.23 -1.29 12.93
C ILE A 545 26.98 -1.21 12.04
N PHE A 546 26.82 -0.12 11.31
CA PHE A 546 25.75 -0.01 10.30
C PHE A 546 26.25 -0.47 8.93
N VAL A 547 25.54 -1.43 8.36
CA VAL A 547 25.75 -1.91 6.99
C VAL A 547 24.71 -1.25 6.10
N THR A 548 25.17 -0.38 5.22
CA THR A 548 24.32 0.35 4.25
C THR A 548 24.49 -0.25 2.87
N ILE A 549 23.38 -0.57 2.20
CA ILE A 549 23.42 -1.29 0.92
C ILE A 549 22.60 -0.52 -0.13
N GLU A 550 23.21 -0.27 -1.29
CA GLU A 550 22.49 0.11 -2.52
C GLU A 550 22.43 -1.12 -3.42
N SER A 551 21.23 -1.49 -3.85
CA SER A 551 20.98 -2.60 -4.76
C SER A 551 20.63 -2.10 -6.15
N LYS A 552 21.09 -2.81 -7.17
CA LYS A 552 20.74 -2.55 -8.58
C LYS A 552 20.57 -3.87 -9.32
N GLY A 553 19.89 -3.82 -10.46
CA GLY A 553 19.86 -4.94 -11.40
C GLY A 553 21.26 -5.30 -11.91
N TYR A 554 22.07 -4.31 -12.28
CA TYR A 554 23.43 -4.51 -12.78
C TYR A 554 24.44 -3.60 -12.08
N GLY A 555 25.67 -4.08 -11.90
CA GLY A 555 26.72 -3.32 -11.20
C GLY A 555 27.07 -1.99 -11.87
N LYS A 556 27.02 -1.92 -13.21
CA LYS A 556 27.22 -0.68 -13.97
C LYS A 556 26.25 0.46 -13.58
N ASP A 557 25.06 0.12 -13.09
CA ASP A 557 24.00 1.08 -12.76
C ASP A 557 24.18 1.69 -11.36
N LEU A 558 25.18 1.24 -10.59
CA LEU A 558 25.61 1.93 -9.38
C LEU A 558 26.16 3.33 -9.69
N GLU A 559 25.82 4.28 -8.83
CA GLU A 559 26.27 5.67 -8.92
C GLU A 559 27.73 5.80 -8.46
N ASP A 560 28.45 6.79 -9.00
CA ASP A 560 29.83 7.08 -8.56
C ASP A 560 29.82 7.54 -7.10
N ASN A 561 30.84 7.13 -6.33
CA ASN A 561 30.99 7.52 -4.91
C ASN A 561 29.78 7.15 -4.03
N ILE A 562 28.94 6.20 -4.46
CA ILE A 562 27.72 5.80 -3.75
C ILE A 562 28.00 5.41 -2.29
N GLY A 563 29.10 4.72 -1.99
CA GLY A 563 29.42 4.25 -0.64
C GLY A 563 29.53 5.37 0.40
N ASN A 564 30.15 6.49 0.05
CA ASN A 564 30.22 7.66 0.94
C ASN A 564 28.86 8.32 1.12
N ARG A 565 28.07 8.42 0.03
CA ARG A 565 26.74 9.06 0.06
C ARG A 565 25.74 8.30 0.93
N LEU A 566 25.86 6.96 0.96
CA LEU A 566 25.11 6.09 1.87
C LEU A 566 25.49 6.34 3.34
N LYS A 567 26.80 6.42 3.64
CA LYS A 567 27.32 6.73 4.97
C LYS A 567 26.87 8.11 5.47
N ASP A 568 26.90 9.11 4.59
CA ASP A 568 26.45 10.47 4.90
C ASP A 568 24.96 10.51 5.26
N TYR A 569 24.13 9.65 4.66
CA TYR A 569 22.72 9.56 5.02
C TYR A 569 22.49 9.07 6.45
N ILE A 570 23.30 8.11 6.93
CA ILE A 570 23.22 7.64 8.32
C ILE A 570 23.69 8.73 9.29
N ASN A 571 24.77 9.45 8.95
CA ASN A 571 25.19 10.62 9.73
C ASN A 571 24.07 11.66 9.82
N ASP A 572 23.40 11.97 8.69
CA ASP A 572 22.26 12.89 8.63
C ASP A 572 21.08 12.40 9.49
N LEU A 573 20.81 11.09 9.51
CA LEU A 573 19.73 10.50 10.32
C LEU A 573 19.96 10.75 11.82
N PHE A 574 21.17 10.46 12.30
CA PHE A 574 21.58 10.63 13.71
C PHE A 574 21.74 12.09 14.14
N ASN A 575 21.66 13.06 13.21
CA ASN A 575 21.54 14.48 13.55
C ASN A 575 20.14 14.87 14.05
N SER A 576 19.18 13.93 14.05
CA SER A 576 17.82 14.15 14.55
C SER A 576 17.38 13.06 15.51
N GLU A 577 16.51 13.41 16.45
CA GLU A 577 15.94 12.44 17.39
C GLU A 577 14.93 11.51 16.70
N PRO A 578 14.82 10.24 17.14
CA PRO A 578 13.75 9.35 16.69
C PRO A 578 12.40 9.88 17.17
N THR A 579 11.33 9.36 16.59
CA THR A 579 9.95 9.80 16.87
C THR A 579 9.13 8.78 17.64
N ALA A 580 9.63 7.55 17.71
CA ALA A 580 8.97 6.43 18.35
C ALA A 580 10.01 5.51 18.99
N TYR A 581 9.58 4.76 19.99
CA TYR A 581 10.36 3.67 20.58
C TYR A 581 9.45 2.55 21.06
N LYS A 582 9.99 1.35 21.21
CA LYS A 582 9.40 0.26 21.98
C LYS A 582 10.51 -0.47 22.74
N ALA A 583 10.15 -1.14 23.84
CA ALA A 583 11.06 -2.07 24.49
C ALA A 583 10.95 -3.44 23.81
N ASP A 584 12.00 -4.26 23.86
CA ASP A 584 12.05 -5.56 23.17
C ASP A 584 10.91 -6.50 23.57
N ASN A 585 10.46 -6.42 24.83
CA ASN A 585 9.35 -7.21 25.35
C ASN A 585 7.95 -6.60 25.10
N GLN A 586 7.86 -5.50 24.35
CA GLN A 586 6.61 -4.82 24.03
C GLN A 586 6.35 -4.82 22.53
N THR A 587 5.12 -5.16 22.15
CA THR A 587 4.67 -5.09 20.74
C THR A 587 4.33 -3.66 20.32
N ASP A 588 3.94 -2.84 21.29
CA ASP A 588 3.33 -1.54 21.03
C ASP A 588 4.36 -0.41 21.05
N TRP A 589 4.37 0.34 19.96
CA TRP A 589 5.16 1.55 19.81
C TRP A 589 4.62 2.69 20.68
N LYS A 590 5.55 3.51 21.19
CA LYS A 590 5.27 4.71 21.97
C LYS A 590 5.94 5.92 21.32
N PHE A 591 5.27 7.06 21.37
CA PHE A 591 5.88 8.33 20.97
C PHE A 591 7.15 8.60 21.78
N PHE A 592 8.23 8.96 21.09
CA PHE A 592 9.50 9.35 21.70
C PHE A 592 9.65 10.87 21.64
N ASN A 593 9.89 11.49 22.80
CA ASN A 593 10.16 12.92 22.97
C ASN A 593 11.42 13.19 23.80
N GLY A 594 12.28 12.19 23.93
CA GLY A 594 13.54 12.29 24.66
C GLY A 594 14.71 12.63 23.74
N THR A 595 15.91 12.39 24.26
CA THR A 595 17.18 12.53 23.54
C THR A 595 17.96 11.23 23.64
N LEU A 596 18.40 10.66 22.50
CA LEU A 596 19.27 9.48 22.48
C LEU A 596 20.68 9.77 23.01
N GLY A 597 21.13 11.02 22.88
CA GLY A 597 22.53 11.39 23.13
C GLY A 597 23.44 10.94 21.98
N LYS A 598 24.76 11.06 22.20
CA LYS A 598 25.75 10.75 21.15
C LYS A 598 25.96 9.24 21.03
N VAL A 599 25.48 8.66 19.94
CA VAL A 599 25.72 7.25 19.58
C VAL A 599 27.10 7.11 18.92
N LYS A 600 27.89 6.12 19.35
CA LYS A 600 29.15 5.76 18.69
C LYS A 600 28.89 4.55 17.80
N TYR A 601 29.20 4.67 16.51
CA TYR A 601 29.06 3.59 15.55
C TYR A 601 30.13 3.69 14.47
N SER A 602 30.32 2.57 13.77
CA SER A 602 31.06 2.53 12.52
C SER A 602 30.13 2.13 11.36
N MET A 603 30.60 2.24 10.13
CA MET A 603 29.78 1.97 8.94
C MET A 603 30.54 1.16 7.91
N ILE A 604 29.81 0.27 7.24
CA ILE A 604 30.23 -0.50 6.07
C ILE A 604 29.22 -0.21 4.96
N SER A 605 29.73 0.18 3.79
CA SER A 605 28.93 0.46 2.60
C SER A 605 29.09 -0.65 1.57
N VAL A 606 27.97 -1.13 1.05
CA VAL A 606 27.91 -2.30 0.18
C VAL A 606 27.15 -1.96 -1.11
N GLY A 607 27.71 -2.38 -2.25
CA GLY A 607 27.00 -2.39 -3.52
C GLY A 607 26.49 -3.79 -3.82
N ALA A 608 25.24 -3.93 -4.25
CA ALA A 608 24.64 -5.23 -4.53
C ALA A 608 24.02 -5.32 -5.93
N PHE A 609 24.31 -6.40 -6.66
CA PHE A 609 23.83 -6.58 -8.05
C PHE A 609 23.93 -8.02 -8.57
N LEU A 610 23.48 -8.28 -9.79
CA LEU A 610 23.66 -9.58 -10.46
C LEU A 610 25.12 -9.79 -10.88
N TYR A 611 25.70 -10.94 -10.53
CA TYR A 611 27.07 -11.26 -10.88
C TYR A 611 27.27 -11.38 -12.41
N LYS A 612 28.42 -10.92 -12.87
CA LYS A 612 28.85 -11.02 -14.27
C LYS A 612 30.26 -11.57 -14.41
N ASN A 613 31.21 -11.06 -13.62
CA ASN A 613 32.61 -11.49 -13.54
C ASN A 613 33.34 -10.72 -12.42
N GLU A 614 34.49 -11.25 -12.00
CA GLU A 614 35.33 -10.66 -10.94
C GLU A 614 35.79 -9.23 -11.25
N ARG A 615 36.11 -8.92 -12.52
CA ARG A 615 36.55 -7.58 -12.93
C ARG A 615 35.47 -6.52 -12.63
N GLU A 616 34.19 -6.86 -12.76
CA GLU A 616 33.10 -5.95 -12.40
C GLU A 616 33.07 -5.69 -10.89
N LEU A 617 33.34 -6.69 -10.05
CA LEU A 617 33.39 -6.53 -8.60
C LEU A 617 34.44 -5.49 -8.19
N THR A 618 35.69 -5.66 -8.64
CA THR A 618 36.79 -4.72 -8.34
C THR A 618 36.50 -3.33 -8.89
N ASN A 619 36.00 -3.23 -10.13
CA ASN A 619 35.69 -1.95 -10.75
C ASN A 619 34.61 -1.19 -9.97
N GLN A 620 33.52 -1.85 -9.57
CA GLN A 620 32.43 -1.19 -8.85
C GLN A 620 32.81 -0.88 -7.39
N LEU A 621 33.62 -1.72 -6.73
CA LEU A 621 34.14 -1.43 -5.38
C LEU A 621 34.88 -0.09 -5.38
N VAL A 622 35.85 0.06 -6.30
CA VAL A 622 36.68 1.27 -6.41
C VAL A 622 35.85 2.48 -6.86
N ARG A 623 35.03 2.33 -7.91
CA ARG A 623 34.19 3.41 -8.47
C ARG A 623 33.17 3.93 -7.45
N GLY A 624 32.54 3.02 -6.72
CA GLY A 624 31.56 3.34 -5.69
C GLY A 624 32.17 3.82 -4.39
N LYS A 625 33.48 3.63 -4.18
CA LYS A 625 34.17 3.76 -2.88
C LYS A 625 33.45 2.97 -1.78
N LEU A 626 33.15 1.72 -2.12
CA LEU A 626 32.44 0.77 -1.28
C LEU A 626 33.44 -0.02 -0.43
N ASP A 627 32.99 -0.57 0.69
CA ASP A 627 33.80 -1.44 1.55
C ASP A 627 33.60 -2.92 1.19
N ALA A 628 32.45 -3.27 0.58
CA ALA A 628 32.19 -4.60 0.04
C ALA A 628 31.23 -4.58 -1.16
N ILE A 629 31.20 -5.69 -1.90
CA ILE A 629 30.26 -5.99 -2.98
C ILE A 629 29.58 -7.32 -2.70
N PHE A 630 28.25 -7.35 -2.87
CA PHE A 630 27.45 -8.57 -2.91
C PHE A 630 26.92 -8.79 -4.33
N ALA A 631 27.43 -9.80 -5.03
CA ALA A 631 26.97 -10.11 -6.37
C ALA A 631 26.32 -11.50 -6.43
N PHE A 632 25.16 -11.60 -7.07
CA PHE A 632 24.32 -12.80 -7.01
C PHE A 632 24.26 -13.56 -8.34
N GLU A 633 24.49 -14.88 -8.31
CA GLU A 633 24.07 -15.82 -9.34
C GLU A 633 22.87 -16.63 -8.81
N PHE A 634 21.68 -16.37 -9.35
CA PHE A 634 20.46 -17.04 -8.91
C PHE A 634 20.27 -18.40 -9.58
N GLY A 635 19.90 -19.40 -8.79
CA GLY A 635 19.64 -20.77 -9.22
C GLY A 635 18.88 -21.54 -8.15
N ALA A 636 18.85 -22.88 -8.23
CA ALA A 636 18.25 -23.70 -7.17
C ALA A 636 18.95 -23.48 -5.81
N ILE A 637 20.27 -23.28 -5.86
CA ILE A 637 21.09 -22.74 -4.77
C ILE A 637 21.67 -21.44 -5.32
N THR A 638 21.43 -20.33 -4.62
CA THR A 638 21.99 -19.04 -5.01
C THR A 638 23.48 -19.03 -4.68
N LYS A 639 24.31 -18.51 -5.58
CA LYS A 639 25.71 -18.23 -5.23
C LYS A 639 25.85 -16.73 -4.96
N LEU A 640 26.35 -16.40 -3.77
CA LEU A 640 26.69 -15.04 -3.36
C LEU A 640 28.21 -14.86 -3.50
N HIS A 641 28.61 -14.08 -4.49
CA HIS A 641 29.97 -13.61 -4.66
C HIS A 641 30.21 -12.40 -3.75
N VAL A 642 31.24 -12.48 -2.90
CA VAL A 642 31.61 -11.43 -1.97
C VAL A 642 33.02 -10.95 -2.29
N TYR A 643 33.15 -9.66 -2.54
CA TYR A 643 34.45 -8.99 -2.65
C TYR A 643 34.48 -7.88 -1.61
N ALA A 644 35.41 -7.92 -0.67
CA ALA A 644 35.45 -6.99 0.45
C ALA A 644 36.88 -6.58 0.79
N GLU A 645 37.06 -5.33 1.23
CA GLU A 645 38.35 -4.79 1.66
C GLU A 645 38.22 -4.12 3.03
N GLY A 646 39.26 -4.22 3.86
CA GLY A 646 39.37 -3.49 5.11
C GLY A 646 38.21 -3.80 6.06
N LYS A 647 37.38 -2.79 6.39
CA LYS A 647 36.25 -3.00 7.30
C LYS A 647 35.17 -3.93 6.74
N GLY A 648 35.06 -4.05 5.42
CA GLY A 648 34.08 -4.92 4.77
C GLY A 648 34.32 -6.41 5.03
N GLU A 649 35.55 -6.83 5.33
CA GLU A 649 35.91 -8.23 5.60
C GLU A 649 35.13 -8.82 6.79
N ILE A 650 34.66 -7.97 7.71
CA ILE A 650 33.80 -8.37 8.83
C ILE A 650 32.54 -9.10 8.31
N LEU A 651 31.99 -8.67 7.17
CA LEU A 651 30.76 -9.26 6.61
C LEU A 651 30.95 -10.71 6.19
N ILE A 652 32.16 -11.12 5.78
CA ILE A 652 32.45 -12.49 5.35
C ILE A 652 32.21 -13.47 6.50
N GLU A 653 32.66 -13.12 7.71
CA GLU A 653 32.47 -13.94 8.92
C GLU A 653 30.99 -14.19 9.19
N TYR A 654 30.15 -13.15 9.13
CA TYR A 654 28.71 -13.26 9.36
C TYR A 654 28.02 -14.06 8.28
N LEU A 655 28.30 -13.77 7.01
CA LEU A 655 27.72 -14.50 5.88
C LEU A 655 28.06 -16.00 5.95
N GLN A 656 29.30 -16.36 6.27
CA GLN A 656 29.69 -17.77 6.44
C GLN A 656 28.89 -18.45 7.56
N LYS A 657 28.68 -17.78 8.70
CA LYS A 657 27.84 -18.32 9.79
C LYS A 657 26.38 -18.51 9.35
N ILE A 658 25.84 -17.61 8.53
CA ILE A 658 24.48 -17.70 8.00
C ILE A 658 24.37 -18.86 7.00
N ALA A 659 25.31 -18.98 6.06
CA ALA A 659 25.33 -20.05 5.05
C ALA A 659 25.40 -21.46 5.67
N LEU A 660 25.99 -21.60 6.87
CA LEU A 660 25.97 -22.86 7.62
C LEU A 660 24.57 -23.25 8.13
N LYS A 661 23.68 -22.26 8.34
CA LYS A 661 22.31 -22.46 8.82
C LYS A 661 21.30 -22.55 7.68
N GLN A 662 21.60 -21.97 6.53
CA GLN A 662 20.69 -21.86 5.39
C GLN A 662 21.30 -22.46 4.12
N SER A 663 20.79 -23.61 3.70
CA SER A 663 21.31 -24.36 2.53
C SER A 663 20.88 -23.81 1.17
N SER A 664 20.10 -22.72 1.13
CA SER A 664 19.59 -22.14 -0.11
C SER A 664 20.60 -21.23 -0.81
N PHE A 665 21.76 -20.99 -0.21
CA PHE A 665 22.87 -20.30 -0.86
C PHE A 665 24.25 -20.80 -0.42
N VAL A 666 25.24 -20.47 -1.24
CA VAL A 666 26.67 -20.66 -0.95
C VAL A 666 27.43 -19.37 -1.20
N ILE A 667 28.60 -19.24 -0.60
CA ILE A 667 29.42 -18.03 -0.67
C ILE A 667 30.70 -18.33 -1.45
N GLU A 668 31.03 -17.44 -2.39
CA GLU A 668 32.30 -17.42 -3.11
C GLU A 668 33.02 -16.10 -2.75
N VAL A 669 34.18 -16.18 -2.10
CA VAL A 669 34.96 -15.01 -1.69
C VAL A 669 36.05 -14.75 -2.72
N HIS A 670 36.18 -13.50 -3.18
CA HIS A 670 37.14 -13.08 -4.21
C HIS A 670 38.25 -12.19 -3.64
#